data_AF-A0A4S8P2H2-F1
#
_entry.id   AF-A0A4S8P2H2-F1
#
_cell.length_a   1.000
_cell.length_b   1.000
_cell.length_c   1.000
_cell.angle_alpha   90.00
_cell.angle_beta   90.00
_cell.angle_gamma   90.00
#
_symmetry.space_group_name_H-M   'P 1'
#
loop_
_entity.id
_entity.type
_entity.pdbx_description
1 polymer ?
#
loop_
_entity_poly.entity_id
_entity_poly.type
_entity_poly.pdbx_seq_one_letter_code
_entity_poly.pdbx_strand_id
1 'polypeptide(L)'
;MHLTVRADNANPYPRFAATASGAAGEQRVTATAPLPTGTWTHVAVALGGGTATLYVDGAPVASGPVALTPADLGATTANWIGRGQYPQGSVQYLGADLDEFHVHSTALDADQVAALAAGTGPTGDVAAYRFDEDPGPVCADASGNGRDAHVLAPTDGRRHPGFLAAYPETQFLRLEEFATYGGNAGIWAPYYTTHKIMAGLLDAHRLTGNTDARDLATGIGEWIHSRLSVLDRDRLDRMWSIYIAGEYGGVNESLANLAALHPDRPEFLDTARLFDNTALLAATVAGEDRLDGRHANQHIPQFTGYLRMHEQGAGEDYLTAAANFWDMAIPHRAYAHGGTGVGEIFRARGAIAASLWQYPNDPNHAETCCVYNLIKLARNLFLHTRDPKYMEYCERALFNQILASRKDADSTEDPEVTYFAPVRPGRGRDYGNTGTCCGGTGMENHTKHQESVYFADDDGLYVNLYIDSALDWSERRTEIRLTTALPFEGASRLAVSGRGGRFDLRLRVPSWASEYTVAVNGRRQRIEAEPGTYATVSRRWRDGDTVDIAMPLRLHTEAALDDPEIQSVYFGPTVLAIKHEPVGDDLATGLVDLAVGEDLEAAFEPTGEPLCFTADGYAFAPLHLGDEDPYHLYWRRR
;
A
#
# COMPACT_ATOMS: atom_id res chain seq x y z
N MET A 1 -15.48 39.82 9.67
CA MET A 1 -14.60 40.57 10.60
C MET A 1 -13.63 39.59 11.22
N HIS A 2 -12.40 39.99 11.49
CA HIS A 2 -11.44 39.15 12.20
C HIS A 2 -10.55 39.99 13.11
N LEU A 3 -10.38 39.49 14.32
CA LEU A 3 -9.32 39.90 15.23
C LEU A 3 -8.20 38.86 15.09
N THR A 4 -7.03 39.29 14.65
CA THR A 4 -5.84 38.44 14.56
C THR A 4 -4.80 38.89 15.56
N VAL A 5 -4.19 37.94 16.25
CA VAL A 5 -3.03 38.19 17.12
C VAL A 5 -1.70 38.22 16.34
N ARG A 6 -1.73 37.89 15.03
CA ARG A 6 -0.59 37.94 14.12
C ARG A 6 -1.05 38.41 12.72
N ALA A 7 -0.70 39.63 12.33
CA ALA A 7 -1.14 40.20 11.05
C ALA A 7 -0.42 39.61 9.82
N ASP A 8 0.91 39.42 9.89
CA ASP A 8 1.73 38.65 8.92
C ASP A 8 3.16 38.39 9.49
N ASN A 9 4.08 37.83 8.67
CA ASN A 9 5.46 37.53 9.08
C ASN A 9 6.37 38.77 9.19
N ALA A 10 6.04 39.85 8.51
CA ALA A 10 6.83 41.08 8.51
C ALA A 10 6.37 42.05 9.63
N ASN A 11 5.10 42.00 10.00
CA ASN A 11 4.45 42.78 11.05
C ASN A 11 3.62 41.84 11.95
N PRO A 12 4.25 41.17 12.92
CA PRO A 12 3.59 40.20 13.80
C PRO A 12 2.79 40.88 14.92
N TYR A 13 2.04 41.92 14.59
CA TYR A 13 1.29 42.72 15.55
C TYR A 13 -0.18 42.28 15.56
N PRO A 14 -0.87 42.39 16.72
CA PRO A 14 -2.30 42.18 16.78
C PRO A 14 -3.01 43.22 15.92
N ARG A 15 -4.03 42.79 15.20
CA ARG A 15 -4.81 43.59 14.25
C ARG A 15 -6.28 43.23 14.32
N PHE A 16 -7.12 44.24 14.35
CA PHE A 16 -8.54 44.12 14.07
C PHE A 16 -8.83 44.57 12.63
N ALA A 17 -9.67 43.83 11.92
CA ALA A 17 -10.08 44.16 10.57
C ALA A 17 -11.54 43.80 10.27
N ALA A 18 -12.17 44.64 9.46
CA ALA A 18 -13.53 44.49 8.98
C ALA A 18 -13.62 44.76 7.48
N THR A 19 -14.37 43.95 6.75
CA THR A 19 -14.66 44.17 5.33
C THR A 19 -15.97 43.50 4.94
N ALA A 20 -16.71 44.12 4.03
CA ALA A 20 -17.86 43.53 3.34
C ALA A 20 -17.57 43.24 1.85
N SER A 21 -16.37 43.60 1.36
CA SER A 21 -16.00 43.54 -0.07
C SER A 21 -14.64 42.90 -0.32
N GLY A 22 -14.09 42.19 0.67
CA GLY A 22 -12.79 41.53 0.58
C GLY A 22 -11.60 42.45 0.91
N ALA A 23 -10.38 42.00 0.59
CA ALA A 23 -9.14 42.62 1.07
C ALA A 23 -8.95 44.08 0.61
N ALA A 24 -9.46 44.45 -0.57
CA ALA A 24 -9.34 45.82 -1.09
C ALA A 24 -10.20 46.85 -0.32
N GLY A 25 -11.24 46.39 0.38
CA GLY A 25 -12.13 47.22 1.20
C GLY A 25 -11.91 47.07 2.71
N GLU A 26 -10.79 46.49 3.13
CA GLU A 26 -10.49 46.22 4.54
C GLU A 26 -10.25 47.53 5.33
N GLN A 27 -11.10 47.74 6.35
CA GLN A 27 -10.91 48.74 7.39
C GLN A 27 -10.21 48.07 8.57
N ARG A 28 -9.13 48.66 9.09
CA ARG A 28 -8.28 47.97 10.07
C ARG A 28 -7.62 48.90 11.08
N VAL A 29 -7.31 48.31 12.22
CA VAL A 29 -6.50 48.90 13.28
C VAL A 29 -5.43 47.86 13.65
N THR A 30 -4.16 48.23 13.55
CA THR A 30 -3.01 47.36 13.84
C THR A 30 -2.20 47.99 14.95
N ALA A 31 -1.82 47.20 15.97
CA ALA A 31 -0.90 47.66 17.01
C ALA A 31 0.52 47.86 16.45
N THR A 32 1.39 48.44 17.27
CA THR A 32 2.79 48.73 16.89
C THR A 32 3.81 47.80 17.55
N ALA A 33 3.35 46.88 18.39
CA ALA A 33 4.19 45.92 19.12
C ALA A 33 3.58 44.51 19.05
N PRO A 34 4.41 43.45 19.05
CA PRO A 34 3.92 42.08 19.10
C PRO A 34 3.38 41.76 20.51
N LEU A 35 2.51 40.75 20.60
CA LEU A 35 2.12 40.21 21.90
C LEU A 35 3.28 39.45 22.56
N PRO A 36 3.39 39.47 23.90
CA PRO A 36 4.34 38.62 24.60
C PRO A 36 3.99 37.14 24.38
N THR A 37 5.01 36.28 24.34
CA THR A 37 4.84 34.83 24.17
C THR A 37 5.01 34.12 25.51
N GLY A 38 4.27 33.03 25.72
CA GLY A 38 4.34 32.24 26.96
C GLY A 38 3.65 32.87 28.17
N THR A 39 2.81 33.90 27.98
CA THR A 39 2.05 34.56 29.04
C THR A 39 0.60 34.78 28.62
N TRP A 40 -0.33 34.66 29.56
CA TRP A 40 -1.72 35.08 29.35
C TRP A 40 -1.77 36.58 29.03
N THR A 41 -2.51 36.93 27.99
CA THR A 41 -2.60 38.31 27.48
C THR A 41 -4.06 38.59 27.13
N HIS A 42 -4.62 39.66 27.69
CA HIS A 42 -5.98 40.07 27.36
C HIS A 42 -5.97 40.94 26.09
N VAL A 43 -6.77 40.58 25.08
CA VAL A 43 -6.89 41.34 23.83
C VAL A 43 -8.34 41.70 23.60
N ALA A 44 -8.65 42.99 23.46
CA ALA A 44 -10.01 43.47 23.24
C ALA A 44 -10.08 44.53 22.14
N VAL A 45 -11.24 44.63 21.50
CA VAL A 45 -11.56 45.70 20.54
C VAL A 45 -12.88 46.36 20.95
N ALA A 46 -12.83 47.65 21.24
CA ALA A 46 -14.04 48.47 21.38
C ALA A 46 -14.33 49.16 20.05
N LEU A 47 -15.48 48.87 19.44
CA LEU A 47 -15.91 49.45 18.17
C LEU A 47 -17.20 50.24 18.38
N GLY A 48 -17.13 51.56 18.27
CA GLY A 48 -18.28 52.46 18.46
C GLY A 48 -18.05 53.82 17.81
N GLY A 49 -19.14 54.48 17.38
CA GLY A 49 -19.05 55.82 16.78
C GLY A 49 -18.18 55.91 15.52
N GLY A 50 -17.98 54.81 14.80
CA GLY A 50 -17.12 54.74 13.61
C GLY A 50 -15.62 54.59 13.90
N THR A 51 -15.25 54.30 15.15
CA THR A 51 -13.86 54.14 15.60
C THR A 51 -13.69 52.77 16.27
N ALA A 52 -12.66 52.03 15.87
CA ALA A 52 -12.19 50.85 16.60
C ALA A 52 -10.96 51.21 17.44
N THR A 53 -10.94 50.79 18.70
CA THR A 53 -9.77 50.88 19.58
C THR A 53 -9.38 49.47 20.02
N LEU A 54 -8.14 49.09 19.74
CA LEU A 54 -7.53 47.82 20.13
C LEU A 54 -6.81 48.00 21.46
N TYR A 55 -7.05 47.08 22.38
CA TYR A 55 -6.48 47.06 23.72
C TYR A 55 -5.66 45.77 23.93
N VAL A 56 -4.57 45.89 24.66
CA VAL A 56 -3.76 44.78 25.17
C VAL A 56 -3.59 44.99 26.67
N ASP A 57 -3.94 43.99 27.47
CA ASP A 57 -3.89 44.01 28.94
C ASP A 57 -4.60 45.25 29.54
N GLY A 58 -5.73 45.62 28.94
CA GLY A 58 -6.57 46.74 29.39
C GLY A 58 -6.10 48.12 28.90
N ALA A 59 -4.90 48.23 28.33
CA ALA A 59 -4.36 49.48 27.82
C ALA A 59 -4.63 49.64 26.31
N PRO A 60 -5.05 50.83 25.83
CA PRO A 60 -5.24 51.07 24.40
C PRO A 60 -3.89 51.09 23.67
N VAL A 61 -3.73 50.24 22.66
CA VAL A 61 -2.48 50.11 21.88
C VAL A 61 -2.59 50.63 20.45
N ALA A 62 -3.81 50.75 19.90
CA ALA A 62 -4.07 51.36 18.61
C ALA A 62 -5.53 51.81 18.50
N SER A 63 -5.79 52.87 17.73
CA SER A 63 -7.14 53.34 17.43
C SER A 63 -7.21 53.87 15.99
N GLY A 64 -8.35 53.70 15.32
CA GLY A 64 -8.52 54.16 13.95
C GLY A 64 -9.95 54.04 13.43
N PRO A 65 -10.23 54.65 12.27
CA PRO A 65 -11.57 54.65 11.69
C PRO A 65 -11.97 53.26 11.19
N VAL A 66 -13.06 52.75 11.74
CA VAL A 66 -13.74 51.53 11.27
C VAL A 66 -15.24 51.79 11.36
N ALA A 67 -15.85 52.04 10.22
CA ALA A 67 -17.28 52.36 10.10
C ALA A 67 -18.16 51.10 10.01
N LEU A 68 -17.61 49.96 9.57
CA LEU A 68 -18.35 48.70 9.49
C LEU A 68 -18.58 48.13 10.89
N THR A 69 -19.85 47.89 11.23
CA THR A 69 -20.29 47.19 12.44
C THR A 69 -20.51 45.70 12.17
N PRO A 70 -20.50 44.82 13.19
CA PRO A 70 -20.79 43.40 12.99
C PRO A 70 -22.15 43.15 12.33
N ALA A 71 -23.14 44.00 12.59
CA ALA A 71 -24.46 43.93 11.98
C ALA A 71 -24.42 44.18 10.46
N ASP A 72 -23.51 45.02 9.98
CA ASP A 72 -23.34 45.33 8.54
C ASP A 72 -22.81 44.14 7.73
N LEU A 73 -22.27 43.11 8.39
CA LEU A 73 -21.80 41.88 7.73
C LEU A 73 -22.93 40.89 7.43
N GLY A 74 -24.11 41.08 8.02
CA GLY A 74 -25.23 40.15 7.90
C GLY A 74 -24.97 38.78 8.55
N ALA A 75 -25.68 37.76 8.08
CA ALA A 75 -25.54 36.39 8.58
C ALA A 75 -24.30 35.72 7.95
N THR A 76 -23.27 35.48 8.75
CA THR A 76 -22.02 34.86 8.33
C THR A 76 -21.98 33.37 8.68
N THR A 77 -21.36 32.56 7.82
CA THR A 77 -21.23 31.10 7.99
C THR A 77 -19.88 30.66 8.55
N ALA A 78 -18.93 31.59 8.73
CA ALA A 78 -17.55 31.33 9.15
C ALA A 78 -17.20 32.12 10.41
N ASN A 79 -17.83 31.76 11.54
CA ASN A 79 -17.68 32.45 12.83
C ASN A 79 -16.69 31.71 13.73
N TRP A 80 -15.44 31.70 13.31
CA TRP A 80 -14.40 30.90 13.95
C TRP A 80 -13.72 31.63 15.11
N ILE A 81 -13.48 30.89 16.19
CA ILE A 81 -12.52 31.25 17.24
C ILE A 81 -11.29 30.37 17.01
N GLY A 82 -10.10 30.95 16.93
CA GLY A 82 -8.85 30.20 16.76
C GLY A 82 -8.55 29.67 15.35
N ARG A 83 -9.36 29.99 14.33
CA ARG A 83 -9.16 29.57 12.93
C ARG A 83 -9.43 30.73 11.96
N GLY A 84 -8.60 30.88 10.93
CA GLY A 84 -8.78 31.88 9.87
C GLY A 84 -10.00 31.59 8.98
N GLN A 85 -10.56 32.64 8.37
CA GLN A 85 -11.76 32.54 7.50
C GLN A 85 -11.49 32.01 6.08
N TYR A 86 -10.26 31.58 5.78
CA TYR A 86 -9.86 31.12 4.45
C TYR A 86 -10.24 29.64 4.21
N PRO A 87 -10.28 29.19 2.95
CA PRO A 87 -10.40 27.77 2.62
C PRO A 87 -9.25 26.93 3.23
N GLN A 88 -9.49 25.63 3.41
CA GLN A 88 -8.61 24.68 4.13
C GLN A 88 -7.14 24.70 3.67
N GLY A 89 -6.88 24.92 2.38
CA GLY A 89 -5.54 25.01 1.80
C GLY A 89 -4.75 26.28 2.13
N SER A 90 -5.34 27.24 2.84
CA SER A 90 -4.69 28.49 3.29
C SER A 90 -5.13 28.89 4.70
N VAL A 91 -5.71 27.94 5.44
CA VAL A 91 -6.20 28.19 6.80
C VAL A 91 -5.02 28.36 7.75
N GLN A 92 -5.12 29.37 8.61
CA GLN A 92 -4.18 29.60 9.69
C GLN A 92 -4.92 29.34 11.01
N TYR A 93 -4.30 28.56 11.88
CA TYR A 93 -4.80 28.33 13.25
C TYR A 93 -4.08 29.26 14.22
N LEU A 94 -4.78 29.62 15.29
CA LEU A 94 -4.19 30.32 16.42
C LEU A 94 -3.17 29.41 17.09
N GLY A 95 -1.92 29.88 17.18
CA GLY A 95 -0.85 29.19 17.89
C GLY A 95 -0.77 29.57 19.36
N ALA A 96 -1.90 29.58 20.07
CA ALA A 96 -2.01 29.94 21.48
C ALA A 96 -3.23 29.26 22.12
N ASP A 97 -3.19 29.11 23.44
CA ASP A 97 -4.33 28.69 24.25
C ASP A 97 -5.31 29.87 24.47
N LEU A 98 -6.58 29.56 24.73
CA LEU A 98 -7.64 30.52 24.99
C LEU A 98 -8.25 30.26 26.37
N ASP A 99 -8.47 31.33 27.13
CA ASP A 99 -9.08 31.27 28.47
C ASP A 99 -10.56 31.69 28.41
N GLU A 100 -10.87 32.85 27.86
CA GLU A 100 -12.26 33.31 27.67
C GLU A 100 -12.45 34.10 26.38
N PHE A 101 -13.70 34.14 25.88
CA PHE A 101 -14.10 34.95 24.74
C PHE A 101 -15.47 35.60 24.96
N HIS A 102 -15.51 36.92 24.84
CA HIS A 102 -16.72 37.71 25.07
C HIS A 102 -17.08 38.58 23.87
N VAL A 103 -18.39 38.68 23.61
CA VAL A 103 -18.97 39.64 22.68
C VAL A 103 -19.98 40.49 23.44
N HIS A 104 -19.84 41.81 23.28
CA HIS A 104 -20.75 42.80 23.86
C HIS A 104 -21.59 43.49 22.79
N SER A 105 -22.83 43.82 23.11
CA SER A 105 -23.75 44.55 22.22
C SER A 105 -23.41 46.05 22.09
N THR A 106 -22.60 46.56 23.02
CA THR A 106 -22.14 47.95 23.09
C THR A 106 -20.63 48.05 23.16
N ALA A 107 -20.06 49.15 22.64
CA ALA A 107 -18.66 49.47 22.84
C ALA A 107 -18.39 49.76 24.31
N LEU A 108 -17.49 48.99 24.93
CA LEU A 108 -17.03 49.23 26.29
C LEU A 108 -16.08 50.44 26.34
N ASP A 109 -16.15 51.20 27.43
CA ASP A 109 -15.19 52.27 27.69
C ASP A 109 -13.84 51.71 28.21
N ALA A 110 -12.84 52.59 28.33
CA ALA A 110 -11.50 52.17 28.74
C ALA A 110 -11.44 51.57 30.15
N ASP A 111 -12.27 52.05 31.08
CA ASP A 111 -12.29 51.55 32.46
C ASP A 111 -12.92 50.16 32.51
N GLN A 112 -13.97 49.92 31.71
CA GLN A 112 -14.60 48.61 31.56
C GLN A 112 -13.65 47.60 30.90
N VAL A 113 -12.89 48.00 29.88
CA VAL A 113 -11.88 47.13 29.24
C VAL A 113 -10.71 46.83 30.19
N ALA A 114 -10.30 47.79 31.01
CA ALA A 114 -9.30 47.57 32.06
C ALA A 114 -9.81 46.61 33.14
N ALA A 115 -11.09 46.72 33.53
CA ALA A 115 -11.71 45.79 34.46
C ALA A 115 -11.78 44.35 33.91
N LEU A 116 -12.04 44.19 32.61
CA LEU A 116 -11.98 42.87 31.93
C LEU A 116 -10.59 42.27 32.01
N ALA A 117 -9.54 43.04 31.67
CA ALA A 117 -8.16 42.57 31.78
C ALA A 117 -7.77 42.16 33.21
N ALA A 118 -8.43 42.72 34.22
CA ALA A 118 -8.25 42.36 35.63
C ALA A 118 -9.18 41.24 36.13
N GLY A 119 -10.00 40.63 35.25
CA GLY A 119 -10.96 39.58 35.62
C GLY A 119 -12.16 40.05 36.45
N THR A 120 -12.45 41.35 36.43
CA THR A 120 -13.56 41.98 37.20
C THR A 120 -14.57 42.71 36.32
N GLY A 121 -14.42 42.58 35.00
CA GLY A 121 -15.24 43.25 34.01
C GLY A 121 -16.61 42.60 33.80
N PRO A 122 -17.49 43.27 33.05
CA PRO A 122 -18.82 42.74 32.72
C PRO A 122 -18.72 41.50 31.83
N THR A 123 -19.53 40.47 32.07
CA THR A 123 -19.65 39.33 31.13
C THR A 123 -20.32 39.78 29.82
N GLY A 124 -19.88 39.23 28.69
CA GLY A 124 -20.50 39.43 27.37
C GLY A 124 -22.00 39.15 27.37
N ASP A 125 -22.79 40.09 26.84
CA ASP A 125 -24.27 40.01 26.75
C ASP A 125 -24.75 39.49 25.39
N VAL A 126 -23.85 39.27 24.43
CA VAL A 126 -24.13 38.74 23.08
C VAL A 126 -23.63 37.31 22.94
N ALA A 127 -22.47 37.00 23.50
CA ALA A 127 -21.91 35.66 23.65
C ALA A 127 -20.83 35.70 24.74
N ALA A 128 -20.74 34.66 25.56
CA ALA A 128 -19.68 34.52 26.55
C ALA A 128 -19.25 33.06 26.68
N TYR A 129 -18.01 32.76 26.29
CA TYR A 129 -17.41 31.43 26.39
C TYR A 129 -16.28 31.50 27.42
N ARG A 130 -16.39 30.71 28.49
CA ARG A 130 -15.44 30.74 29.61
C ARG A 130 -14.37 29.65 29.56
N PHE A 131 -14.56 28.65 28.67
CA PHE A 131 -13.69 27.49 28.51
C PHE A 131 -13.29 26.78 29.82
N ASP A 132 -14.08 26.92 30.88
CA ASP A 132 -13.86 26.39 32.23
C ASP A 132 -14.76 25.17 32.54
N GLU A 133 -15.52 24.71 31.55
CA GLU A 133 -16.41 23.56 31.62
C GLU A 133 -15.69 22.21 31.41
N ASP A 134 -16.38 21.11 31.74
CA ASP A 134 -15.84 19.77 31.55
C ASP A 134 -15.51 19.49 30.06
N PRO A 135 -14.42 18.77 29.74
CA PRO A 135 -14.00 18.56 28.37
C PRO A 135 -15.06 17.90 27.47
N GLY A 136 -15.48 18.59 26.41
CA GLY A 136 -16.51 18.15 25.47
C GLY A 136 -16.55 18.91 24.14
N PRO A 137 -17.41 18.48 23.19
CA PRO A 137 -17.51 19.07 21.85
C PRO A 137 -18.33 20.38 21.80
N VAL A 138 -18.85 20.81 22.95
CA VAL A 138 -19.71 21.99 23.09
C VAL A 138 -19.11 22.88 24.17
N CYS A 139 -19.09 24.18 23.89
CA CYS A 139 -18.78 25.21 24.85
C CYS A 139 -20.04 26.06 25.08
N ALA A 140 -20.55 26.03 26.31
CA ALA A 140 -21.83 26.66 26.64
C ALA A 140 -21.75 28.19 26.60
N ASP A 141 -22.78 28.82 26.04
CA ASP A 141 -22.90 30.27 26.03
C ASP A 141 -23.40 30.82 27.39
N ALA A 142 -22.46 31.32 28.19
CA ALA A 142 -22.72 31.90 29.50
C ALA A 142 -23.48 33.25 29.45
N SER A 143 -23.71 33.83 28.26
CA SER A 143 -24.52 35.06 28.13
C SER A 143 -26.01 34.80 28.30
N GLY A 144 -26.46 33.54 28.21
CA GLY A 144 -27.87 33.16 28.31
C GLY A 144 -28.66 33.27 26.99
N ASN A 145 -27.98 33.51 25.86
CA ASN A 145 -28.61 33.61 24.55
C ASN A 145 -28.66 32.28 23.77
N GLY A 146 -28.12 31.19 24.33
CA GLY A 146 -28.14 29.85 23.74
C GLY A 146 -27.30 29.74 22.47
N ARG A 147 -26.20 30.50 22.38
CA ARG A 147 -25.29 30.48 21.24
C ARG A 147 -24.09 29.58 21.50
N ASP A 148 -24.35 28.33 21.89
CA ASP A 148 -23.28 27.40 22.24
C ASP A 148 -22.29 27.24 21.08
N ALA A 149 -21.01 27.30 21.39
CA ALA A 149 -19.94 27.07 20.42
C ALA A 149 -19.65 25.57 20.30
N HIS A 150 -19.22 25.14 19.12
CA HIS A 150 -18.77 23.76 18.91
C HIS A 150 -17.25 23.72 18.80
N VAL A 151 -16.63 22.86 19.60
CA VAL A 151 -15.18 22.64 19.56
C VAL A 151 -14.87 21.72 18.39
N LEU A 152 -14.23 22.27 17.35
CA LEU A 152 -13.61 21.48 16.29
C LEU A 152 -12.17 21.18 16.69
N ALA A 153 -11.97 20.08 17.42
CA ALA A 153 -10.63 19.66 17.78
C ALA A 153 -9.84 19.22 16.52
N PRO A 154 -8.61 19.72 16.31
CA PRO A 154 -7.59 18.90 15.69
C PRO A 154 -7.08 17.91 16.76
N THR A 155 -7.87 16.86 17.03
CA THR A 155 -7.57 15.73 17.94
C THR A 155 -7.24 16.09 19.41
N ASP A 156 -8.23 16.00 20.31
CA ASP A 156 -8.10 16.14 21.78
C ASP A 156 -7.56 14.88 22.47
N GLY A 157 -6.87 14.00 21.75
CA GLY A 157 -6.49 12.67 22.27
C GLY A 157 -7.67 11.70 22.43
N ARG A 158 -8.93 12.14 22.25
CA ARG A 158 -10.06 11.24 22.03
C ARG A 158 -10.12 10.95 20.54
N ARG A 159 -9.55 9.81 20.18
CA ARG A 159 -9.71 9.21 18.85
C ARG A 159 -11.16 8.73 18.72
N HIS A 160 -11.76 8.84 17.53
CA HIS A 160 -13.04 8.19 17.30
C HIS A 160 -12.88 6.69 17.64
N PRO A 161 -13.83 6.06 18.36
CA PRO A 161 -13.74 4.65 18.70
C PRO A 161 -13.40 3.81 17.45
N GLY A 162 -12.38 2.97 17.57
CA GLY A 162 -11.87 2.16 16.45
C GLY A 162 -10.73 2.79 15.64
N PHE A 163 -10.46 4.09 15.74
CA PHE A 163 -9.33 4.70 15.04
C PHE A 163 -7.97 4.28 15.61
N LEU A 164 -7.12 3.73 14.74
CA LEU A 164 -5.77 3.32 15.08
C LEU A 164 -4.76 3.71 13.98
N ALA A 165 -4.01 4.78 14.21
CA ALA A 165 -2.81 5.12 13.46
C ALA A 165 -1.81 5.92 14.34
N ALA A 166 -0.58 6.07 13.85
CA ALA A 166 0.43 6.92 14.49
C ALA A 166 0.26 8.42 14.18
N TYR A 167 -0.48 8.75 13.12
CA TYR A 167 -0.82 10.11 12.72
C TYR A 167 -2.30 10.44 13.01
N PRO A 168 -2.71 11.72 13.06
CA PRO A 168 -4.11 12.11 13.36
C PRO A 168 -5.10 11.77 12.24
N GLU A 169 -6.39 11.68 12.60
CA GLU A 169 -7.51 11.44 11.67
C GLU A 169 -7.64 12.53 10.57
N THR A 170 -7.00 13.68 10.75
CA THR A 170 -7.00 14.79 9.80
C THR A 170 -6.48 14.41 8.41
N GLN A 171 -5.64 13.38 8.28
CA GLN A 171 -5.22 12.89 6.96
C GLN A 171 -6.37 12.32 6.14
N PHE A 172 -7.33 11.66 6.79
CA PHE A 172 -8.48 11.08 6.10
C PHE A 172 -9.50 12.16 5.71
N LEU A 173 -9.74 13.13 6.60
CA LEU A 173 -10.54 14.32 6.28
C LEU A 173 -9.98 15.08 5.08
N ARG A 174 -8.65 15.22 5.02
CA ARG A 174 -7.96 15.81 3.86
C ARG A 174 -8.14 15.00 2.59
N LEU A 175 -8.10 13.66 2.66
CA LEU A 175 -8.36 12.81 1.49
C LEU A 175 -9.80 12.98 0.97
N GLU A 176 -10.76 13.08 1.87
CA GLU A 176 -12.18 13.32 1.54
C GLU A 176 -12.39 14.69 0.86
N GLU A 177 -11.46 15.63 1.08
CA GLU A 177 -11.36 16.93 0.38
C GLU A 177 -10.36 16.90 -0.80
N PHE A 178 -9.93 15.72 -1.21
CA PHE A 178 -9.08 15.47 -2.38
C PHE A 178 -7.65 16.01 -2.28
N ALA A 179 -7.09 16.05 -1.06
CA ALA A 179 -5.67 16.32 -0.88
C ALA A 179 -4.81 15.32 -1.66
N THR A 180 -3.76 15.82 -2.30
CA THR A 180 -2.84 15.03 -3.12
C THR A 180 -1.63 14.55 -2.32
N TYR A 181 -0.85 13.66 -2.93
CA TYR A 181 0.42 13.23 -2.36
C TYR A 181 1.46 14.34 -2.33
N GLY A 182 2.20 14.43 -1.23
CA GLY A 182 3.36 15.32 -1.07
C GLY A 182 3.05 16.80 -0.75
N GLY A 183 4.06 17.51 -0.25
CA GLY A 183 3.99 18.94 0.09
C GLY A 183 3.35 19.24 1.46
N ASN A 184 3.41 20.51 1.89
CA ASN A 184 2.99 20.95 3.23
C ASN A 184 1.50 20.75 3.54
N ALA A 185 0.65 20.67 2.51
CA ALA A 185 -0.79 20.44 2.62
C ALA A 185 -1.21 19.03 2.14
N GLY A 186 -0.27 18.22 1.67
CA GLY A 186 -0.54 16.88 1.18
C GLY A 186 -0.76 15.86 2.29
N ILE A 187 -1.05 14.64 1.86
CA ILE A 187 -1.17 13.45 2.70
C ILE A 187 -0.39 12.30 2.06
N TRP A 188 -0.21 11.22 2.80
CA TRP A 188 0.46 10.02 2.27
C TRP A 188 -0.34 8.77 2.61
N ALA A 189 -1.12 8.30 1.62
CA ALA A 189 -1.80 7.01 1.60
C ALA A 189 -2.41 6.56 2.96
N PRO A 190 -3.34 7.33 3.57
CA PRO A 190 -3.78 7.05 4.93
C PRO A 190 -4.52 5.70 5.06
N TYR A 191 -5.27 5.30 4.02
CA TYR A 191 -5.90 3.98 4.01
C TYR A 191 -4.91 2.84 3.75
N TYR A 192 -3.78 3.06 3.08
CA TYR A 192 -2.73 2.05 2.96
C TYR A 192 -2.14 1.66 4.33
N THR A 193 -1.83 2.64 5.20
CA THR A 193 -1.33 2.33 6.56
C THR A 193 -2.40 1.59 7.35
N THR A 194 -3.66 2.04 7.24
CA THR A 194 -4.79 1.38 7.90
C THR A 194 -4.88 -0.09 7.49
N HIS A 195 -4.75 -0.38 6.18
CA HIS A 195 -4.68 -1.74 5.67
C HIS A 195 -3.56 -2.56 6.34
N LYS A 196 -2.33 -2.05 6.43
CA LYS A 196 -1.21 -2.80 7.02
C LYS A 196 -1.47 -3.15 8.49
N ILE A 197 -2.04 -2.22 9.25
CA ILE A 197 -2.42 -2.45 10.66
C ILE A 197 -3.51 -3.53 10.72
N MET A 198 -4.57 -3.41 9.93
CA MET A 198 -5.65 -4.40 9.90
C MET A 198 -5.16 -5.78 9.48
N ALA A 199 -4.35 -5.87 8.42
CA ALA A 199 -3.80 -7.14 7.93
C ALA A 199 -2.95 -7.82 9.01
N GLY A 200 -2.05 -7.07 9.66
CA GLY A 200 -1.23 -7.60 10.76
C GLY A 200 -2.05 -8.07 11.96
N LEU A 201 -3.11 -7.33 12.35
CA LEU A 201 -4.02 -7.73 13.43
C LEU A 201 -4.82 -9.00 13.07
N LEU A 202 -5.33 -9.09 11.83
CA LEU A 202 -6.05 -10.25 11.34
C LEU A 202 -5.14 -11.48 11.25
N ASP A 203 -3.90 -11.32 10.80
CA ASP A 203 -2.92 -12.41 10.79
C ASP A 203 -2.52 -12.83 12.20
N ALA A 204 -2.34 -11.89 13.13
CA ALA A 204 -2.09 -12.21 14.54
C ALA A 204 -3.24 -13.05 15.12
N HIS A 205 -4.49 -12.69 14.84
CA HIS A 205 -5.65 -13.50 15.24
C HIS A 205 -5.63 -14.89 14.58
N ARG A 206 -5.50 -14.94 13.25
CA ARG A 206 -5.54 -16.19 12.47
C ARG A 206 -4.46 -17.17 12.88
N LEU A 207 -3.24 -16.68 13.12
CA LEU A 207 -2.06 -17.53 13.38
C LEU A 207 -1.90 -17.92 14.85
N THR A 208 -2.44 -17.13 15.79
CA THR A 208 -2.21 -17.34 17.23
C THR A 208 -3.49 -17.47 18.07
N GLY A 209 -4.66 -17.21 17.49
CA GLY A 209 -5.94 -17.16 18.20
C GLY A 209 -6.13 -15.89 19.03
N ASN A 210 -5.29 -14.85 18.87
CA ASN A 210 -5.37 -13.62 19.65
C ASN A 210 -6.70 -12.87 19.41
N THR A 211 -7.59 -12.88 20.39
CA THR A 211 -8.91 -12.23 20.28
C THR A 211 -8.84 -10.72 20.42
N ASP A 212 -7.87 -10.18 21.17
CA ASP A 212 -7.69 -8.72 21.28
C ASP A 212 -7.31 -8.13 19.91
N ALA A 213 -6.48 -8.83 19.14
CA ALA A 213 -6.13 -8.43 17.78
C ALA A 213 -7.34 -8.43 16.84
N ARG A 214 -8.20 -9.45 16.94
CA ARG A 214 -9.49 -9.48 16.22
C ARG A 214 -10.35 -8.29 16.61
N ASP A 215 -10.56 -8.06 17.90
CA ASP A 215 -11.46 -7.01 18.39
C ASP A 215 -10.97 -5.61 18.00
N LEU A 216 -9.65 -5.38 17.99
CA LEU A 216 -9.05 -4.16 17.44
C LEU A 216 -9.30 -4.00 15.93
N ALA A 217 -9.12 -5.07 15.14
CA ALA A 217 -9.40 -5.03 13.70
C ALA A 217 -10.88 -4.75 13.42
N THR A 218 -11.79 -5.37 14.18
CA THR A 218 -13.24 -5.13 14.12
C THR A 218 -13.56 -3.66 14.40
N GLY A 219 -12.98 -3.08 15.46
CA GLY A 219 -13.15 -1.65 15.78
C GLY A 219 -12.65 -0.73 14.67
N ILE A 220 -11.52 -1.04 14.04
CA ILE A 220 -11.05 -0.28 12.86
C ILE A 220 -12.06 -0.39 11.71
N GLY A 221 -12.61 -1.57 11.45
CA GLY A 221 -13.66 -1.78 10.44
C GLY A 221 -14.91 -0.93 10.69
N GLU A 222 -15.37 -0.86 11.94
CA GLU A 222 -16.51 -0.02 12.36
C GLU A 222 -16.23 1.47 12.16
N TRP A 223 -15.02 1.91 12.52
CA TRP A 223 -14.60 3.28 12.31
C TRP A 223 -14.56 3.64 10.81
N ILE A 224 -14.00 2.77 9.96
CA ILE A 224 -14.01 2.96 8.50
C ILE A 224 -15.46 3.05 7.99
N HIS A 225 -16.33 2.14 8.43
CA HIS A 225 -17.75 2.16 8.06
C HIS A 225 -18.39 3.50 8.42
N SER A 226 -18.22 3.96 9.66
CA SER A 226 -18.82 5.21 10.15
C SER A 226 -18.41 6.43 9.33
N ARG A 227 -17.17 6.45 8.82
CA ARG A 227 -16.65 7.60 8.06
C ARG A 227 -16.97 7.53 6.57
N LEU A 228 -16.87 6.35 5.95
CA LEU A 228 -17.05 6.24 4.49
C LEU A 228 -18.52 6.07 4.08
N SER A 229 -19.36 5.48 4.92
CA SER A 229 -20.77 5.20 4.57
C SER A 229 -21.64 6.46 4.40
N VAL A 230 -21.18 7.60 4.91
CA VAL A 230 -21.87 8.91 4.77
C VAL A 230 -21.45 9.69 3.53
N LEU A 231 -20.46 9.20 2.77
CA LEU A 231 -19.96 9.84 1.56
C LEU A 231 -20.70 9.33 0.32
N ASP A 232 -20.93 10.21 -0.65
CA ASP A 232 -21.48 9.81 -1.95
C ASP A 232 -20.43 9.05 -2.80
N ARG A 233 -20.92 8.30 -3.78
CA ARG A 233 -20.08 7.46 -4.65
C ARG A 233 -19.12 8.28 -5.51
N ASP A 234 -19.52 9.45 -5.97
CA ASP A 234 -18.68 10.33 -6.79
C ASP A 234 -17.45 10.81 -6.02
N ARG A 235 -17.62 11.12 -4.72
CA ARG A 235 -16.53 11.49 -3.82
C ARG A 235 -15.59 10.31 -3.58
N LEU A 236 -16.12 9.12 -3.30
CA LEU A 236 -15.31 7.91 -3.11
C LEU A 236 -14.50 7.59 -4.38
N ASP A 237 -15.13 7.60 -5.55
CA ASP A 237 -14.46 7.36 -6.85
C ASP A 237 -13.35 8.37 -7.09
N ARG A 238 -13.61 9.65 -6.78
CA ARG A 238 -12.59 10.68 -6.88
C ARG A 238 -11.44 10.42 -5.92
N MET A 239 -11.69 10.06 -4.66
CA MET A 239 -10.64 9.75 -3.68
C MET A 239 -9.72 8.63 -4.19
N TRP A 240 -10.29 7.52 -4.63
CA TRP A 240 -9.52 6.34 -5.07
C TRP A 240 -8.76 6.54 -6.39
N SER A 241 -9.15 7.55 -7.18
CA SER A 241 -8.42 7.95 -8.39
C SER A 241 -7.14 8.76 -8.14
N ILE A 242 -6.93 9.28 -6.92
CA ILE A 242 -5.80 10.17 -6.62
C ILE A 242 -4.52 9.33 -6.48
N TYR A 243 -3.50 9.70 -7.26
CA TYR A 243 -2.17 9.10 -7.20
C TYR A 243 -1.58 9.13 -5.78
N ILE A 244 -1.24 7.95 -5.24
CA ILE A 244 -0.69 7.69 -3.89
C ILE A 244 -1.58 8.14 -2.71
N ALA A 245 -2.11 9.36 -2.70
CA ALA A 245 -2.99 9.81 -1.62
C ALA A 245 -4.27 8.97 -1.51
N GLY A 246 -4.82 8.54 -2.65
CA GLY A 246 -5.95 7.62 -2.73
C GLY A 246 -5.60 6.14 -2.57
N GLU A 247 -4.33 5.81 -2.35
CA GLU A 247 -3.91 4.43 -2.18
C GLU A 247 -4.44 3.85 -0.86
N TYR A 248 -5.13 2.71 -0.97
CA TYR A 248 -5.68 1.98 0.16
C TYR A 248 -5.12 0.55 0.30
N GLY A 249 -4.18 0.14 -0.56
CA GLY A 249 -3.70 -1.24 -0.59
C GLY A 249 -4.86 -2.24 -0.66
N GLY A 250 -4.94 -3.16 0.30
CA GLY A 250 -5.98 -4.19 0.41
C GLY A 250 -6.94 -3.95 1.58
N VAL A 251 -7.36 -2.70 1.88
CA VAL A 251 -8.39 -2.48 2.93
C VAL A 251 -9.66 -3.28 2.61
N ASN A 252 -10.05 -3.36 1.33
CA ASN A 252 -11.18 -4.19 0.89
C ASN A 252 -10.98 -5.69 1.22
N GLU A 253 -9.75 -6.20 1.08
CA GLU A 253 -9.39 -7.56 1.51
C GLU A 253 -9.57 -7.73 3.03
N SER A 254 -9.03 -6.82 3.84
CA SER A 254 -9.15 -6.87 5.30
C SER A 254 -10.60 -6.80 5.78
N LEU A 255 -11.43 -5.98 5.13
CA LEU A 255 -12.85 -5.86 5.45
C LEU A 255 -13.64 -7.11 5.03
N ALA A 256 -13.35 -7.70 3.88
CA ALA A 256 -13.95 -8.97 3.47
C ALA A 256 -13.55 -10.12 4.41
N ASN A 257 -12.30 -10.14 4.89
CA ASN A 257 -11.86 -11.08 5.92
C ASN A 257 -12.58 -10.85 7.26
N LEU A 258 -12.86 -9.60 7.64
CA LEU A 258 -13.69 -9.29 8.82
C LEU A 258 -15.13 -9.76 8.65
N ALA A 259 -15.72 -9.59 7.46
CA ALA A 259 -17.06 -10.12 7.16
C ALA A 259 -17.12 -11.64 7.33
N ALA A 260 -16.07 -12.36 6.92
CA ALA A 260 -15.96 -13.80 7.14
C ALA A 260 -15.90 -14.19 8.64
N LEU A 261 -15.26 -13.37 9.47
CA LEU A 261 -15.18 -13.55 10.92
C LEU A 261 -16.48 -13.16 11.65
N HIS A 262 -17.30 -12.30 11.03
CA HIS A 262 -18.53 -11.76 11.58
C HIS A 262 -19.69 -11.88 10.58
N PRO A 263 -20.17 -13.11 10.29
CA PRO A 263 -21.21 -13.34 9.27
C PRO A 263 -22.57 -12.69 9.62
N ASP A 264 -22.77 -12.31 10.88
CA ASP A 264 -23.93 -11.57 11.38
C ASP A 264 -23.84 -10.05 11.17
N ARG A 265 -22.70 -9.56 10.65
CA ARG A 265 -22.38 -8.15 10.47
C ARG A 265 -22.14 -7.79 9.00
N PRO A 266 -23.22 -7.67 8.20
CA PRO A 266 -23.12 -7.41 6.76
C PRO A 266 -22.44 -6.07 6.44
N GLU A 267 -22.41 -5.13 7.39
CA GLU A 267 -21.81 -3.82 7.20
C GLU A 267 -20.32 -3.87 6.82
N PHE A 268 -19.57 -4.92 7.20
CA PHE A 268 -18.16 -5.04 6.81
C PHE A 268 -18.00 -5.30 5.31
N LEU A 269 -18.86 -6.14 4.73
CA LEU A 269 -18.85 -6.38 3.28
C LEU A 269 -19.36 -5.15 2.52
N ASP A 270 -20.39 -4.46 3.05
CA ASP A 270 -20.85 -3.19 2.48
C ASP A 270 -19.76 -2.12 2.52
N THR A 271 -18.98 -2.06 3.60
CA THR A 271 -17.84 -1.14 3.73
C THR A 271 -16.73 -1.50 2.74
N ALA A 272 -16.47 -2.79 2.49
CA ALA A 272 -15.49 -3.21 1.50
C ALA A 272 -15.84 -2.67 0.10
N ARG A 273 -17.13 -2.67 -0.28
CA ARG A 273 -17.63 -2.09 -1.56
C ARG A 273 -17.39 -0.59 -1.68
N LEU A 274 -17.26 0.14 -0.57
CA LEU A 274 -16.95 1.58 -0.62
C LEU A 274 -15.55 1.84 -1.20
N PHE A 275 -14.64 0.86 -1.15
CA PHE A 275 -13.29 0.94 -1.73
C PHE A 275 -13.24 0.55 -3.22
N ASP A 276 -14.35 0.16 -3.84
CA ASP A 276 -14.35 -0.20 -5.26
C ASP A 276 -13.80 0.96 -6.09
N ASN A 277 -12.75 0.68 -6.86
CA ASN A 277 -12.26 1.57 -7.91
C ASN A 277 -13.14 1.35 -9.14
N THR A 278 -14.36 1.88 -9.12
CA THR A 278 -15.47 1.51 -10.01
C THR A 278 -15.10 1.56 -11.49
N ALA A 279 -14.34 2.58 -11.92
CA ALA A 279 -13.90 2.72 -13.30
C ALA A 279 -12.91 1.62 -13.72
N LEU A 280 -11.99 1.23 -12.85
CA LEU A 280 -11.03 0.15 -13.12
C LEU A 280 -11.69 -1.23 -12.99
N LEU A 281 -12.57 -1.40 -12.00
CA LEU A 281 -13.38 -2.62 -11.84
C LEU A 281 -14.21 -2.87 -13.10
N ALA A 282 -14.98 -1.88 -13.57
CA ALA A 282 -15.79 -2.02 -14.78
C ALA A 282 -14.93 -2.33 -16.02
N ALA A 283 -13.79 -1.65 -16.18
CA ALA A 283 -12.86 -1.91 -17.29
C ALA A 283 -12.31 -3.35 -17.25
N THR A 284 -11.89 -3.83 -16.08
CA THR A 284 -11.34 -5.18 -15.94
C THR A 284 -12.41 -6.26 -16.12
N VAL A 285 -13.64 -6.06 -15.65
CA VAL A 285 -14.78 -6.95 -15.97
C VAL A 285 -15.02 -7.01 -17.48
N ALA A 286 -14.95 -5.87 -18.17
CA ALA A 286 -15.10 -5.80 -19.63
C ALA A 286 -13.90 -6.31 -20.43
N GLY A 287 -12.80 -6.71 -19.77
CA GLY A 287 -11.57 -7.14 -20.43
C GLY A 287 -10.76 -5.99 -21.05
N GLU A 288 -11.00 -4.75 -20.64
CA GLU A 288 -10.29 -3.56 -21.12
C GLU A 288 -9.03 -3.28 -20.28
N ASP A 289 -7.85 -3.47 -20.88
CA ASP A 289 -6.56 -3.18 -20.24
C ASP A 289 -6.36 -1.66 -20.09
N ARG A 290 -6.51 -1.18 -18.86
CA ARG A 290 -6.27 0.22 -18.48
C ARG A 290 -5.11 0.36 -17.50
N LEU A 291 -4.13 -0.55 -17.53
CA LEU A 291 -3.03 -0.57 -16.56
C LEU A 291 -1.86 0.35 -16.91
N ASP A 292 -1.70 0.72 -18.18
CA ASP A 292 -0.59 1.56 -18.63
C ASP A 292 -0.55 2.90 -17.87
N GLY A 293 0.63 3.26 -17.37
CA GLY A 293 0.84 4.48 -16.58
C GLY A 293 0.27 4.46 -15.16
N ARG A 294 -0.32 3.35 -14.70
CA ARG A 294 -0.81 3.22 -13.32
C ARG A 294 0.29 2.75 -12.37
N HIS A 295 0.28 3.25 -11.14
CA HIS A 295 1.11 2.73 -10.07
C HIS A 295 0.76 1.27 -9.79
N ALA A 296 1.71 0.36 -9.97
CA ALA A 296 1.46 -1.07 -9.96
C ALA A 296 1.00 -1.54 -8.58
N ASN A 297 1.81 -1.29 -7.54
CA ASN A 297 1.50 -1.75 -6.19
C ASN A 297 0.27 -1.06 -5.55
N GLN A 298 -0.09 0.16 -5.95
CA GLN A 298 -1.35 0.78 -5.54
C GLN A 298 -2.58 -0.02 -6.01
N HIS A 299 -2.49 -0.72 -7.15
CA HIS A 299 -3.63 -1.38 -7.78
C HIS A 299 -3.67 -2.90 -7.60
N ILE A 300 -2.52 -3.61 -7.57
CA ILE A 300 -2.51 -5.09 -7.45
C ILE A 300 -3.29 -5.60 -6.21
N PRO A 301 -3.13 -5.04 -4.99
CA PRO A 301 -3.83 -5.54 -3.80
C PRO A 301 -5.36 -5.42 -3.88
N GLN A 302 -5.88 -4.46 -4.65
CA GLN A 302 -7.31 -4.24 -4.83
C GLN A 302 -8.00 -5.52 -5.35
N PHE A 303 -7.34 -6.21 -6.29
CA PHE A 303 -7.85 -7.43 -6.92
C PHE A 303 -7.76 -8.66 -6.02
N THR A 304 -6.83 -8.69 -5.06
CA THR A 304 -6.86 -9.71 -4.00
C THR A 304 -8.07 -9.47 -3.09
N GLY A 305 -8.37 -8.21 -2.78
CA GLY A 305 -9.58 -7.86 -2.04
C GLY A 305 -10.88 -8.18 -2.80
N TYR A 306 -10.93 -7.97 -4.11
CA TYR A 306 -12.07 -8.39 -4.94
C TYR A 306 -12.31 -9.91 -4.86
N LEU A 307 -11.26 -10.74 -4.89
CA LEU A 307 -11.42 -12.19 -4.66
C LEU A 307 -12.03 -12.51 -3.29
N ARG A 308 -11.58 -11.84 -2.22
CA ARG A 308 -12.17 -12.01 -0.89
C ARG A 308 -13.62 -11.57 -0.84
N MET A 309 -13.98 -10.49 -1.53
CA MET A 309 -15.36 -10.03 -1.61
C MET A 309 -16.25 -11.03 -2.37
N HIS A 310 -15.75 -11.61 -3.47
CA HIS A 310 -16.42 -12.69 -4.19
C HIS A 310 -16.68 -13.90 -3.27
N GLU A 311 -15.69 -14.32 -2.48
CA GLU A 311 -15.80 -15.41 -1.51
C GLU A 311 -16.86 -15.15 -0.44
N GLN A 312 -17.14 -13.89 -0.11
CA GLN A 312 -18.21 -13.48 0.80
C GLN A 312 -19.57 -13.24 0.09
N GLY A 313 -19.70 -13.61 -1.18
CA GLY A 313 -20.95 -13.52 -1.93
C GLY A 313 -21.25 -12.16 -2.54
N ALA A 314 -20.24 -11.29 -2.74
CA ALA A 314 -20.46 -9.95 -3.27
C ALA A 314 -20.78 -9.91 -4.78
N GLY A 315 -20.42 -10.95 -5.55
CA GLY A 315 -20.74 -11.09 -6.98
C GLY A 315 -19.62 -11.74 -7.81
N GLU A 316 -19.96 -12.24 -9.00
CA GLU A 316 -19.02 -12.86 -9.96
C GLU A 316 -18.10 -11.85 -10.65
N ASP A 317 -18.53 -10.60 -10.77
CA ASP A 317 -17.76 -9.51 -11.38
C ASP A 317 -16.40 -9.34 -10.70
N TYR A 318 -16.32 -9.54 -9.39
CA TYR A 318 -15.08 -9.42 -8.64
C TYR A 318 -14.05 -10.53 -8.98
N LEU A 319 -14.50 -11.78 -9.15
CA LEU A 319 -13.64 -12.88 -9.62
C LEU A 319 -13.19 -12.64 -11.07
N THR A 320 -14.13 -12.23 -11.92
CA THR A 320 -13.87 -11.92 -13.34
C THR A 320 -12.84 -10.80 -13.47
N ALA A 321 -12.99 -9.72 -12.70
CA ALA A 321 -12.07 -8.60 -12.67
C ALA A 321 -10.66 -9.02 -12.23
N ALA A 322 -10.54 -9.84 -11.18
CA ALA A 322 -9.25 -10.32 -10.69
C ALA A 322 -8.54 -11.24 -11.71
N ALA A 323 -9.28 -12.15 -12.35
CA ALA A 323 -8.73 -13.02 -13.39
C ALA A 323 -8.28 -12.21 -14.62
N ASN A 324 -9.10 -11.26 -15.08
CA ASN A 324 -8.76 -10.41 -16.22
C ASN A 324 -7.59 -9.47 -15.91
N PHE A 325 -7.54 -8.88 -14.71
CA PHE A 325 -6.40 -8.07 -14.28
C PHE A 325 -5.09 -8.86 -14.31
N TRP A 326 -5.13 -10.11 -13.84
CA TRP A 326 -3.98 -11.00 -13.93
C TRP A 326 -3.52 -11.18 -15.38
N ASP A 327 -4.41 -11.52 -16.30
CA ASP A 327 -4.08 -11.72 -17.72
C ASP A 327 -3.70 -10.42 -18.46
N MET A 328 -3.99 -9.25 -17.87
CA MET A 328 -3.48 -7.96 -18.33
C MET A 328 -2.04 -7.69 -17.88
N ALA A 329 -1.66 -8.19 -16.70
CA ALA A 329 -0.34 -8.00 -16.13
C ALA A 329 0.65 -9.10 -16.53
N ILE A 330 0.25 -10.37 -16.43
CA ILE A 330 1.10 -11.54 -16.59
C ILE A 330 0.64 -12.32 -17.83
N PRO A 331 1.55 -12.67 -18.77
CA PRO A 331 3.00 -12.44 -18.76
C PRO A 331 3.41 -11.06 -19.30
N HIS A 332 2.47 -10.26 -19.82
CA HIS A 332 2.74 -9.13 -20.70
C HIS A 332 3.55 -7.96 -20.11
N ARG A 333 3.68 -7.90 -18.79
CA ARG A 333 4.36 -6.82 -18.05
C ARG A 333 5.38 -7.38 -17.07
N ALA A 334 5.64 -8.69 -17.11
CA ALA A 334 6.57 -9.36 -16.22
C ALA A 334 7.96 -9.45 -16.87
N TYR A 335 8.99 -9.09 -16.11
CA TYR A 335 10.38 -9.37 -16.44
C TYR A 335 10.74 -10.83 -16.15
N ALA A 336 11.93 -11.25 -16.59
CA ALA A 336 12.41 -12.63 -16.51
C ALA A 336 12.37 -13.23 -15.09
N HIS A 337 12.69 -12.44 -14.06
CA HIS A 337 12.62 -12.88 -12.67
C HIS A 337 11.20 -12.82 -12.05
N GLY A 338 10.18 -12.43 -12.83
CA GLY A 338 8.77 -12.35 -12.42
C GLY A 338 8.26 -10.97 -11.97
N GLY A 339 9.13 -9.96 -11.88
CA GLY A 339 8.74 -8.62 -11.41
C GLY A 339 8.17 -7.72 -12.50
N THR A 340 7.69 -6.54 -12.13
CA THR A 340 7.02 -5.63 -13.07
C THR A 340 7.22 -4.16 -12.72
N GLY A 341 7.08 -3.30 -13.71
CA GLY A 341 7.06 -1.85 -13.55
C GLY A 341 8.44 -1.20 -13.58
N VAL A 342 8.42 0.10 -13.90
CA VAL A 342 9.58 1.00 -13.86
C VAL A 342 9.18 2.22 -13.06
N GLY A 343 9.97 2.57 -12.04
CA GLY A 343 9.64 3.60 -11.07
C GLY A 343 8.26 3.39 -10.45
N GLU A 344 7.93 2.14 -10.08
CA GLU A 344 6.64 1.71 -9.48
C GLU A 344 5.42 1.71 -10.39
N ILE A 345 5.57 2.10 -11.65
CA ILE A 345 4.45 2.31 -12.56
C ILE A 345 4.45 1.23 -13.67
N PHE A 346 3.29 0.63 -13.93
CA PHE A 346 3.07 -0.28 -15.06
C PHE A 346 3.39 0.40 -16.39
N ARG A 347 4.05 -0.35 -17.29
CA ARG A 347 4.46 0.13 -18.62
C ARG A 347 3.37 -0.11 -19.66
N ALA A 348 3.66 0.03 -20.94
CA ALA A 348 2.80 -0.43 -22.02
C ALA A 348 2.79 -1.98 -22.11
N ARG A 349 1.71 -2.57 -22.61
CA ARG A 349 1.57 -4.03 -22.67
C ARG A 349 2.58 -4.60 -23.65
N GLY A 350 3.37 -5.59 -23.23
CA GLY A 350 4.38 -6.23 -24.07
C GLY A 350 5.69 -5.45 -24.23
N ALA A 351 5.83 -4.27 -23.63
CA ALA A 351 7.05 -3.46 -23.74
C ALA A 351 8.10 -3.88 -22.71
N ILE A 352 8.77 -5.01 -22.93
CA ILE A 352 9.80 -5.53 -22.03
C ILE A 352 11.15 -4.90 -22.35
N ALA A 353 11.68 -5.12 -23.55
CA ALA A 353 12.96 -4.56 -24.00
C ALA A 353 12.94 -3.04 -24.02
N ALA A 354 11.87 -2.43 -24.54
CA ALA A 354 11.71 -0.98 -24.59
C ALA A 354 11.69 -0.32 -23.20
N SER A 355 11.37 -1.09 -22.14
CA SER A 355 11.33 -0.55 -20.78
C SER A 355 12.70 -0.50 -20.08
N LEU A 356 13.69 -1.29 -20.52
CA LEU A 356 14.99 -1.44 -19.86
C LEU A 356 15.77 -0.12 -19.69
N TRP A 357 15.51 0.85 -20.59
CA TRP A 357 16.12 2.19 -20.59
C TRP A 357 15.12 3.33 -20.70
N GLN A 358 13.82 3.08 -20.45
CA GLN A 358 12.78 4.07 -20.68
C GLN A 358 13.05 5.40 -19.95
N TYR A 359 13.59 5.32 -18.74
CA TYR A 359 14.02 6.49 -17.98
C TYR A 359 15.55 6.44 -17.80
N PRO A 360 16.32 7.23 -18.56
CA PRO A 360 17.78 7.19 -18.55
C PRO A 360 18.40 7.42 -17.16
N ASN A 361 17.69 8.14 -16.29
CA ASN A 361 18.14 8.49 -14.94
C ASN A 361 17.50 7.64 -13.83
N ASP A 362 16.59 6.73 -14.17
CA ASP A 362 15.89 5.91 -13.18
C ASP A 362 16.13 4.42 -13.48
N PRO A 363 17.07 3.77 -12.77
CA PRO A 363 17.31 2.34 -12.92
C PRO A 363 16.29 1.49 -12.16
N ASN A 364 15.30 2.08 -11.48
CA ASN A 364 14.41 1.37 -10.59
C ASN A 364 13.36 0.58 -11.39
N HIS A 365 13.58 -0.73 -11.46
CA HIS A 365 12.63 -1.67 -12.05
C HIS A 365 12.19 -2.66 -10.99
N ALA A 366 11.01 -3.25 -11.22
CA ALA A 366 10.53 -4.38 -10.44
C ALA A 366 10.56 -4.15 -8.93
N GLU A 367 9.64 -3.29 -8.47
CA GLU A 367 9.39 -3.11 -7.04
C GLU A 367 9.04 -4.46 -6.38
N THR A 368 9.67 -4.78 -5.25
CA THR A 368 9.47 -6.05 -4.53
C THR A 368 8.02 -6.23 -4.03
N CYS A 369 7.31 -5.15 -3.65
CA CYS A 369 5.90 -5.25 -3.27
C CYS A 369 5.00 -5.76 -4.41
N CYS A 370 5.31 -5.41 -5.66
CA CYS A 370 4.50 -5.83 -6.80
C CYS A 370 4.54 -7.35 -6.95
N VAL A 371 5.72 -7.95 -6.88
CA VAL A 371 5.88 -9.42 -7.01
C VAL A 371 5.26 -10.15 -5.81
N TYR A 372 5.38 -9.62 -4.59
CA TYR A 372 4.69 -10.17 -3.42
C TYR A 372 3.17 -10.23 -3.64
N ASN A 373 2.57 -9.12 -4.07
CA ASN A 373 1.12 -9.02 -4.23
C ASN A 373 0.64 -9.84 -5.43
N LEU A 374 1.44 -9.96 -6.48
CA LEU A 374 1.15 -10.85 -7.61
C LEU A 374 1.23 -12.33 -7.20
N ILE A 375 2.20 -12.76 -6.38
CA ILE A 375 2.22 -14.13 -5.84
C ILE A 375 0.97 -14.39 -5.00
N LYS A 376 0.58 -13.42 -4.15
CA LYS A 376 -0.64 -13.50 -3.34
C LYS A 376 -1.89 -13.64 -4.24
N LEU A 377 -2.00 -12.82 -5.29
CA LEU A 377 -3.11 -12.88 -6.23
C LEU A 377 -3.13 -14.21 -7.00
N ALA A 378 -2.00 -14.67 -7.52
CA ALA A 378 -1.85 -15.93 -8.26
C ALA A 378 -2.35 -17.12 -7.44
N ARG A 379 -1.88 -17.22 -6.19
CA ARG A 379 -2.32 -18.26 -5.25
C ARG A 379 -3.83 -18.25 -5.06
N ASN A 380 -4.43 -17.09 -4.83
CA ASN A 380 -5.87 -17.03 -4.59
C ASN A 380 -6.65 -17.34 -5.88
N LEU A 381 -6.22 -16.88 -7.05
CA LEU A 381 -6.82 -17.26 -8.32
C LEU A 381 -6.72 -18.77 -8.58
N PHE A 382 -5.63 -19.42 -8.18
CA PHE A 382 -5.50 -20.88 -8.27
C PHE A 382 -6.57 -21.60 -7.43
N LEU A 383 -6.87 -21.11 -6.21
CA LEU A 383 -7.91 -21.72 -5.36
C LEU A 383 -9.30 -21.73 -6.03
N HIS A 384 -9.56 -20.78 -6.93
CA HIS A 384 -10.81 -20.68 -7.67
C HIS A 384 -10.79 -21.46 -9.01
N THR A 385 -9.72 -21.28 -9.77
CA THR A 385 -9.64 -21.73 -11.18
C THR A 385 -8.88 -23.05 -11.38
N ARG A 386 -7.97 -23.37 -10.46
CA ARG A 386 -7.02 -24.51 -10.52
C ARG A 386 -6.10 -24.49 -11.76
N ASP A 387 -5.94 -23.33 -12.40
CA ASP A 387 -5.10 -23.16 -13.59
C ASP A 387 -3.60 -23.20 -13.19
N PRO A 388 -2.78 -24.12 -13.75
CA PRO A 388 -1.35 -24.23 -13.47
C PRO A 388 -0.56 -22.94 -13.68
N LYS A 389 -0.99 -22.04 -14.58
CA LYS A 389 -0.25 -20.80 -14.92
C LYS A 389 0.03 -19.93 -13.70
N TYR A 390 -0.86 -19.96 -12.71
CA TYR A 390 -0.68 -19.22 -11.47
C TYR A 390 0.47 -19.78 -10.63
N MET A 391 0.61 -21.11 -10.56
CA MET A 391 1.69 -21.76 -9.83
C MET A 391 3.02 -21.72 -10.60
N GLU A 392 2.98 -21.65 -11.94
CA GLU A 392 4.16 -21.33 -12.75
C GLU A 392 4.71 -19.94 -12.42
N TYR A 393 3.85 -18.93 -12.32
CA TYR A 393 4.29 -17.60 -11.90
C TYR A 393 4.81 -17.62 -10.46
N CYS A 394 4.13 -18.30 -9.53
CA CYS A 394 4.64 -18.43 -8.16
C CYS A 394 6.05 -19.04 -8.13
N GLU A 395 6.30 -20.11 -8.88
CA GLU A 395 7.64 -20.73 -8.99
C GLU A 395 8.67 -19.72 -9.54
N ARG A 396 8.37 -19.09 -10.68
CA ARG A 396 9.28 -18.13 -11.32
C ARG A 396 9.59 -16.95 -10.39
N ALA A 397 8.59 -16.35 -9.79
CA ALA A 397 8.75 -15.19 -8.92
C ALA A 397 9.47 -15.54 -7.61
N LEU A 398 9.20 -16.72 -7.04
CA LEU A 398 9.76 -17.15 -5.76
C LEU A 398 11.25 -17.48 -5.87
N PHE A 399 11.63 -18.34 -6.83
CA PHE A 399 13.03 -18.76 -6.99
C PHE A 399 13.95 -17.69 -7.58
N ASN A 400 13.36 -16.69 -8.24
CA ASN A 400 14.11 -15.58 -8.82
C ASN A 400 13.99 -14.34 -7.94
N GLN A 401 13.06 -13.42 -8.21
CA GLN A 401 13.07 -12.12 -7.53
C GLN A 401 12.92 -12.19 -6.01
N ILE A 402 11.99 -12.98 -5.47
CA ILE A 402 11.75 -13.01 -4.02
C ILE A 402 12.98 -13.56 -3.29
N LEU A 403 13.50 -14.71 -3.70
CA LEU A 403 14.71 -15.27 -3.09
C LEU A 403 15.88 -14.28 -3.15
N ALA A 404 15.99 -13.57 -4.27
CA ALA A 404 17.04 -12.60 -4.53
C ALA A 404 16.76 -11.20 -3.96
N SER A 405 15.66 -11.02 -3.21
CA SER A 405 15.24 -9.75 -2.59
C SER A 405 15.67 -9.61 -1.13
N ARG A 406 16.45 -10.56 -0.62
CA ARG A 406 17.10 -10.50 0.69
C ARG A 406 18.57 -10.83 0.54
N LYS A 407 19.43 -10.04 1.18
CA LYS A 407 20.88 -10.26 1.22
C LYS A 407 21.20 -11.54 2.00
N ASP A 408 22.20 -12.30 1.56
CA ASP A 408 22.69 -13.44 2.32
C ASP A 408 23.65 -12.98 3.44
N ALA A 409 23.09 -12.25 4.40
CA ALA A 409 23.80 -11.72 5.54
C ALA A 409 23.03 -11.96 6.84
N ASP A 410 23.78 -12.21 7.91
CA ASP A 410 23.26 -12.22 9.28
C ASP A 410 23.12 -10.77 9.77
N SER A 411 21.89 -10.33 10.04
CA SER A 411 21.58 -9.01 10.59
C SER A 411 20.41 -9.09 11.56
N THR A 412 20.53 -8.34 12.66
CA THR A 412 19.45 -8.12 13.65
C THR A 412 19.01 -6.66 13.71
N GLU A 413 19.68 -5.77 12.95
CA GLU A 413 19.42 -4.33 12.94
C GLU A 413 18.66 -3.88 11.70
N ASP A 414 18.84 -4.58 10.58
CA ASP A 414 18.14 -4.34 9.32
C ASP A 414 17.60 -5.67 8.74
N PRO A 415 16.39 -5.70 8.14
CA PRO A 415 15.88 -6.88 7.46
C PRO A 415 16.71 -7.32 6.23
N GLU A 416 17.60 -6.46 5.71
CA GLU A 416 18.46 -6.71 4.56
C GLU A 416 17.65 -7.06 3.29
N VAL A 417 16.54 -6.35 3.07
CA VAL A 417 15.63 -6.57 1.93
C VAL A 417 15.70 -5.44 0.91
N THR A 418 15.42 -5.75 -0.36
CA THR A 418 15.47 -4.78 -1.46
C THR A 418 14.16 -4.00 -1.62
N TYR A 419 14.25 -2.78 -2.15
CA TYR A 419 13.08 -2.09 -2.72
C TYR A 419 12.83 -2.50 -4.17
N PHE A 420 13.88 -2.43 -4.99
CA PHE A 420 13.86 -2.71 -6.42
C PHE A 420 14.82 -3.87 -6.74
N ALA A 421 14.44 -4.69 -7.72
CA ALA A 421 15.31 -5.69 -8.33
C ALA A 421 15.55 -5.29 -9.80
N PRO A 422 16.52 -4.40 -10.09
CA PRO A 422 16.59 -3.74 -11.38
C PRO A 422 16.84 -4.74 -12.51
N VAL A 423 16.22 -4.52 -13.67
CA VAL A 423 16.48 -5.28 -14.89
C VAL A 423 17.28 -4.47 -15.91
N ARG A 424 17.57 -3.20 -15.60
CA ARG A 424 18.48 -2.38 -16.40
C ARG A 424 19.86 -3.05 -16.39
N PRO A 425 20.40 -3.43 -17.55
CA PRO A 425 21.66 -4.16 -17.63
C PRO A 425 22.83 -3.42 -16.97
N GLY A 426 23.67 -4.17 -16.26
CA GLY A 426 24.82 -3.68 -15.49
C GLY A 426 24.46 -2.97 -14.18
N ARG A 427 23.25 -3.14 -13.64
CA ARG A 427 22.88 -2.58 -12.33
C ARG A 427 22.94 -3.66 -11.24
N GLY A 428 23.30 -3.25 -10.02
CA GLY A 428 23.23 -4.07 -8.81
C GLY A 428 21.95 -3.80 -8.02
N ARG A 429 21.72 -4.56 -6.96
CA ARG A 429 20.63 -4.33 -6.00
C ARG A 429 21.15 -3.60 -4.79
N ASP A 430 20.29 -2.75 -4.24
CA ASP A 430 20.51 -2.11 -2.95
C ASP A 430 19.66 -2.80 -1.87
N TYR A 431 20.28 -3.00 -0.71
CA TYR A 431 19.65 -3.56 0.49
C TYR A 431 19.67 -2.51 1.61
N GLY A 432 18.81 -2.71 2.61
CA GLY A 432 18.52 -1.69 3.60
C GLY A 432 17.31 -0.89 3.15
N ASN A 433 16.16 -1.16 3.78
CA ASN A 433 14.90 -0.59 3.32
C ASN A 433 13.87 -0.42 4.44
N THR A 434 14.35 -0.28 5.68
CA THR A 434 13.49 -0.14 6.86
C THR A 434 12.64 1.13 6.77
N GLY A 435 11.35 1.01 7.08
CA GLY A 435 10.41 2.15 7.10
C GLY A 435 9.73 2.45 5.76
N THR A 436 9.95 1.65 4.71
CA THR A 436 9.25 1.75 3.42
C THR A 436 8.23 0.62 3.22
N CYS A 437 7.44 0.69 2.14
CA CYS A 437 6.51 -0.37 1.74
C CYS A 437 7.20 -1.72 1.50
N CYS A 438 8.29 -1.73 0.73
CA CYS A 438 9.08 -2.92 0.43
C CYS A 438 9.86 -3.41 1.66
N GLY A 439 10.24 -2.53 2.58
CA GLY A 439 10.78 -2.95 3.89
C GLY A 439 9.77 -3.78 4.68
N GLY A 440 8.53 -3.30 4.79
CA GLY A 440 7.44 -4.06 5.42
C GLY A 440 7.14 -5.38 4.71
N THR A 441 6.98 -5.33 3.39
CA THR A 441 6.63 -6.50 2.57
C THR A 441 7.77 -7.54 2.52
N GLY A 442 9.01 -7.07 2.45
CA GLY A 442 10.21 -7.92 2.46
C GLY A 442 10.32 -8.74 3.74
N MET A 443 9.98 -8.16 4.90
CA MET A 443 9.93 -8.93 6.15
C MET A 443 8.89 -10.06 6.12
N GLU A 444 7.77 -9.88 5.41
CA GLU A 444 6.77 -10.94 5.28
C GLU A 444 7.18 -12.05 4.31
N ASN A 445 7.86 -11.71 3.20
CA ASN A 445 8.21 -12.64 2.12
C ASN A 445 8.84 -13.95 2.62
N HIS A 446 9.82 -13.82 3.50
CA HIS A 446 10.70 -14.94 3.89
C HIS A 446 10.14 -15.80 5.02
N THR A 447 8.96 -15.48 5.53
CA THR A 447 8.28 -16.25 6.59
C THR A 447 7.38 -17.36 6.04
N LYS A 448 7.19 -17.39 4.71
CA LYS A 448 6.02 -18.05 4.10
C LYS A 448 6.26 -18.75 2.76
N HIS A 449 7.50 -19.15 2.48
CA HIS A 449 7.87 -19.89 1.25
C HIS A 449 7.03 -21.17 1.04
N GLN A 450 6.51 -21.77 2.12
CA GLN A 450 5.73 -22.99 2.12
C GLN A 450 4.25 -22.82 1.70
N GLU A 451 3.71 -21.60 1.66
CA GLU A 451 2.27 -21.34 1.56
C GLU A 451 1.59 -21.88 0.31
N SER A 452 2.35 -22.08 -0.77
CA SER A 452 1.84 -22.60 -2.05
C SER A 452 2.43 -23.95 -2.42
N VAL A 453 3.12 -24.66 -1.52
CA VAL A 453 3.70 -25.98 -1.85
C VAL A 453 2.61 -27.00 -2.12
N TYR A 454 1.61 -27.04 -1.25
CA TYR A 454 0.48 -27.96 -1.36
C TYR A 454 -0.84 -27.22 -1.25
N PHE A 455 -1.83 -27.66 -2.03
CA PHE A 455 -3.25 -27.37 -1.78
C PHE A 455 -4.05 -28.67 -1.80
N ALA A 456 -5.13 -28.74 -1.05
CA ALA A 456 -5.98 -29.92 -0.99
C ALA A 456 -7.43 -29.56 -1.31
N ASP A 457 -8.13 -30.51 -1.90
CA ASP A 457 -9.58 -30.50 -2.06
C ASP A 457 -10.17 -31.85 -1.59
N ASP A 458 -11.48 -32.02 -1.78
CA ASP A 458 -12.19 -33.25 -1.37
C ASP A 458 -11.63 -34.50 -2.08
N ASP A 459 -11.14 -34.35 -3.31
CA ASP A 459 -10.67 -35.44 -4.15
C ASP A 459 -9.20 -35.81 -3.90
N GLY A 460 -8.37 -34.83 -3.51
CA GLY A 460 -6.97 -35.11 -3.23
C GLY A 460 -6.08 -33.90 -3.00
N LEU A 461 -4.82 -34.06 -3.42
CA LEU A 461 -3.71 -33.17 -3.10
C LEU A 461 -3.05 -32.67 -4.38
N TYR A 462 -2.90 -31.36 -4.49
CA TYR A 462 -2.06 -30.68 -5.46
C TYR A 462 -0.66 -30.48 -4.86
N VAL A 463 0.35 -30.92 -5.58
CA VAL A 463 1.77 -30.60 -5.32
C VAL A 463 2.17 -29.56 -6.35
N ASN A 464 2.18 -28.30 -5.91
CA ASN A 464 2.33 -27.14 -6.78
C ASN A 464 3.81 -26.73 -6.87
N LEU A 465 4.50 -26.56 -5.74
CA LEU A 465 5.92 -26.18 -5.73
C LEU A 465 6.76 -27.35 -5.24
N TYR A 466 7.89 -27.57 -5.90
CA TYR A 466 8.82 -28.62 -5.50
C TYR A 466 9.86 -28.03 -4.54
N ILE A 467 9.46 -27.89 -3.28
CA ILE A 467 10.31 -27.36 -2.18
C ILE A 467 10.37 -28.44 -1.10
N ASP A 468 11.57 -28.78 -0.62
CA ASP A 468 11.76 -29.76 0.45
C ASP A 468 10.92 -29.38 1.68
N SER A 469 9.99 -30.25 2.05
CA SER A 469 8.92 -29.92 2.98
C SER A 469 8.21 -31.16 3.53
N ALA A 470 7.54 -30.99 4.66
CA ALA A 470 6.63 -31.99 5.21
C ALA A 470 5.24 -31.36 5.39
N LEU A 471 4.21 -32.04 4.90
CA LEU A 471 2.81 -31.69 5.11
C LEU A 471 2.21 -32.66 6.13
N ASP A 472 1.79 -32.13 7.28
CA ASP A 472 0.85 -32.81 8.17
C ASP A 472 -0.57 -32.62 7.61
N TRP A 473 -1.13 -33.68 7.01
CA TRP A 473 -2.50 -33.70 6.51
C TRP A 473 -3.42 -34.35 7.52
N SER A 474 -3.64 -33.62 8.62
CA SER A 474 -4.35 -34.08 9.81
C SER A 474 -5.78 -34.56 9.55
N GLU A 475 -6.52 -33.92 8.65
CA GLU A 475 -7.89 -34.31 8.25
C GLU A 475 -7.93 -35.75 7.69
N ARG A 476 -6.85 -36.17 7.04
CA ARG A 476 -6.68 -37.53 6.51
C ARG A 476 -5.81 -38.43 7.38
N ARG A 477 -5.25 -37.92 8.48
CA ARG A 477 -4.27 -38.62 9.33
C ARG A 477 -3.11 -39.19 8.50
N THR A 478 -2.63 -38.40 7.55
CA THR A 478 -1.59 -38.76 6.59
C THR A 478 -0.54 -37.69 6.60
N GLU A 479 0.73 -38.06 6.47
CA GLU A 479 1.82 -37.12 6.26
C GLU A 479 2.41 -37.33 4.87
N ILE A 480 2.78 -36.23 4.22
CA ILE A 480 3.47 -36.22 2.93
C ILE A 480 4.82 -35.55 3.13
N ARG A 481 5.91 -36.30 2.91
CA ARG A 481 7.27 -35.76 2.92
C ARG A 481 7.76 -35.60 1.49
N LEU A 482 8.02 -34.37 1.06
CA LEU A 482 8.71 -34.07 -0.18
C LEU A 482 10.19 -33.85 0.11
N THR A 483 11.03 -34.61 -0.57
CA THR A 483 12.48 -34.42 -0.57
C THR A 483 12.97 -34.12 -1.97
N THR A 484 13.65 -33.00 -2.13
CA THR A 484 14.18 -32.51 -3.40
C THR A 484 15.33 -31.55 -3.16
N ALA A 485 16.22 -31.45 -4.15
CA ALA A 485 17.23 -30.40 -4.22
C ALA A 485 16.92 -29.40 -5.35
N LEU A 486 15.68 -29.32 -5.87
CA LEU A 486 15.29 -28.26 -6.79
C LEU A 486 15.53 -26.88 -6.12
N PRO A 487 16.12 -25.88 -6.83
CA PRO A 487 16.40 -25.83 -8.26
C PRO A 487 17.76 -26.39 -8.71
N PHE A 488 18.55 -27.02 -7.85
CA PHE A 488 19.87 -27.56 -8.17
C PHE A 488 19.81 -28.93 -8.88
N GLU A 489 18.81 -29.75 -8.57
CA GLU A 489 18.60 -31.06 -9.20
C GLU A 489 17.16 -31.25 -9.69
N GLY A 490 17.03 -31.90 -10.85
CA GLY A 490 15.74 -32.21 -11.48
C GLY A 490 15.04 -33.45 -10.92
N ALA A 491 15.24 -33.78 -9.64
CA ALA A 491 14.68 -34.98 -9.01
C ALA A 491 13.94 -34.64 -7.71
N SER A 492 12.80 -35.29 -7.49
CA SER A 492 11.97 -35.14 -6.30
C SER A 492 11.42 -36.48 -5.86
N ARG A 493 11.25 -36.67 -4.55
CA ARG A 493 10.58 -37.84 -3.98
C ARG A 493 9.53 -37.41 -2.98
N LEU A 494 8.31 -37.89 -3.16
CA LEU A 494 7.26 -37.84 -2.14
C LEU A 494 7.20 -39.18 -1.42
N ALA A 495 7.11 -39.16 -0.09
CA ALA A 495 6.82 -40.31 0.73
C ALA A 495 5.49 -40.10 1.47
N VAL A 496 4.63 -41.12 1.48
CA VAL A 496 3.36 -41.11 2.19
C VAL A 496 3.51 -41.93 3.46
N SER A 497 3.13 -41.36 4.61
CA SER A 497 3.11 -42.07 5.89
C SER A 497 1.78 -41.89 6.64
N GLY A 498 1.53 -42.76 7.62
CA GLY A 498 0.31 -42.73 8.43
C GLY A 498 -0.83 -43.56 7.85
N ARG A 499 -2.08 -43.06 7.92
CA ARG A 499 -3.27 -43.84 7.55
C ARG A 499 -3.37 -44.11 6.05
N GLY A 500 -2.94 -43.15 5.23
CA GLY A 500 -3.16 -43.15 3.78
C GLY A 500 -4.66 -43.17 3.42
N GLY A 501 -4.99 -43.69 2.24
CA GLY A 501 -6.36 -43.74 1.74
C GLY A 501 -6.46 -43.56 0.24
N ARG A 502 -7.69 -43.40 -0.27
CA ARG A 502 -7.90 -43.08 -1.68
C ARG A 502 -7.89 -41.56 -1.84
N PHE A 503 -7.00 -41.07 -2.69
CA PHE A 503 -7.00 -39.69 -3.17
C PHE A 503 -6.17 -39.57 -4.45
N ASP A 504 -6.44 -38.51 -5.19
CA ASP A 504 -5.65 -38.10 -6.33
C ASP A 504 -4.43 -37.32 -5.86
N LEU A 505 -3.25 -37.69 -6.35
CA LEU A 505 -2.05 -36.90 -6.20
C LEU A 505 -1.77 -36.19 -7.53
N ARG A 506 -1.99 -34.87 -7.56
CA ARG A 506 -1.87 -34.02 -8.74
C ARG A 506 -0.54 -33.31 -8.69
N LEU A 507 0.38 -33.70 -9.56
CA LEU A 507 1.75 -33.21 -9.57
C LEU A 507 1.88 -32.16 -10.67
N ARG A 508 2.24 -30.91 -10.34
CA ARG A 508 2.43 -29.89 -11.37
C ARG A 508 3.55 -30.31 -12.31
N VAL A 509 3.32 -30.28 -13.61
CA VAL A 509 4.35 -30.43 -14.64
C VAL A 509 4.77 -29.02 -15.04
N PRO A 510 5.95 -28.53 -14.62
CA PRO A 510 6.36 -27.16 -14.96
C PRO A 510 6.48 -26.95 -16.47
N SER A 511 6.14 -25.77 -16.98
CA SER A 511 6.20 -25.47 -18.42
C SER A 511 7.61 -25.55 -19.01
N TRP A 512 8.65 -25.34 -18.20
CA TRP A 512 10.06 -25.52 -18.61
C TRP A 512 10.49 -26.99 -18.70
N ALA A 513 9.74 -27.93 -18.10
CA ALA A 513 10.14 -29.33 -18.00
C ALA A 513 9.83 -30.09 -19.31
N SER A 514 10.80 -30.11 -20.23
CA SER A 514 10.71 -30.87 -21.50
C SER A 514 10.49 -32.38 -21.31
N GLU A 515 10.92 -32.93 -20.18
CA GLU A 515 10.70 -34.31 -19.79
C GLU A 515 10.18 -34.36 -18.35
N TYR A 516 9.16 -35.17 -18.11
CA TYR A 516 8.59 -35.38 -16.79
C TYR A 516 8.17 -36.84 -16.63
N THR A 517 8.76 -37.52 -15.65
CA THR A 517 8.45 -38.93 -15.38
C THR A 517 8.10 -39.16 -13.93
N VAL A 518 7.15 -40.06 -13.71
CA VAL A 518 6.68 -40.45 -12.37
C VAL A 518 6.82 -41.95 -12.21
N ALA A 519 7.40 -42.38 -11.11
CA ALA A 519 7.43 -43.77 -10.67
C ALA A 519 6.83 -43.88 -9.28
N VAL A 520 6.07 -44.94 -9.05
CA VAL A 520 5.42 -45.20 -7.77
C VAL A 520 5.96 -46.52 -7.25
N ASN A 521 6.58 -46.52 -6.07
CA ASN A 521 7.30 -47.67 -5.51
C ASN A 521 8.28 -48.29 -6.52
N GLY A 522 9.06 -47.44 -7.21
CA GLY A 522 10.02 -47.85 -8.24
C GLY A 522 9.40 -48.30 -9.58
N ARG A 523 8.07 -48.29 -9.74
CA ARG A 523 7.40 -48.65 -11.01
C ARG A 523 6.97 -47.41 -11.76
N ARG A 524 7.53 -47.19 -12.95
CA ARG A 524 7.15 -46.09 -13.84
C ARG A 524 5.64 -46.13 -14.13
N GLN A 525 4.98 -45.00 -13.95
CA GLN A 525 3.57 -44.82 -14.25
C GLN A 525 3.40 -44.36 -15.70
N ARG A 526 2.32 -44.82 -16.34
CA ARG A 526 1.91 -44.35 -17.66
C ARG A 526 0.83 -43.29 -17.45
N ILE A 527 1.27 -42.06 -17.25
CA ILE A 527 0.42 -40.89 -17.07
C ILE A 527 0.77 -39.84 -18.12
N GLU A 528 -0.22 -39.05 -18.50
CA GLU A 528 -0.02 -37.87 -19.30
C GLU A 528 0.61 -36.78 -18.43
N ALA A 529 1.68 -36.18 -18.93
CA ALA A 529 2.48 -35.20 -18.22
C ALA A 529 2.92 -34.12 -19.22
N GLU A 530 1.95 -33.34 -19.70
CA GLU A 530 2.21 -32.24 -20.62
C GLU A 530 2.76 -31.03 -19.84
N PRO A 531 3.80 -30.33 -20.35
CA PRO A 531 4.30 -29.11 -19.72
C PRO A 531 3.18 -28.08 -19.49
N GLY A 532 3.15 -27.50 -18.29
CA GLY A 532 2.13 -26.52 -17.89
C GLY A 532 0.78 -27.12 -17.50
N THR A 533 0.75 -28.41 -17.12
CA THR A 533 -0.45 -29.12 -16.67
C THR A 533 -0.24 -29.81 -15.31
N TYR A 534 -1.22 -30.61 -14.86
CA TYR A 534 -1.07 -31.51 -13.71
C TYR A 534 -1.09 -32.97 -14.17
N ALA A 535 -0.05 -33.72 -13.83
CA ALA A 535 -0.03 -35.17 -13.96
C ALA A 535 -0.70 -35.80 -12.73
N THR A 536 -1.76 -36.57 -12.93
CA THR A 536 -2.56 -37.12 -11.81
C THR A 536 -2.27 -38.60 -11.58
N VAL A 537 -1.95 -38.96 -10.33
CA VAL A 537 -1.81 -40.34 -9.87
C VAL A 537 -2.96 -40.69 -8.92
N SER A 538 -3.97 -41.37 -9.45
CA SER A 538 -5.16 -41.81 -8.69
C SER A 538 -4.99 -43.22 -8.15
N ARG A 539 -4.78 -43.37 -6.83
CA ARG A 539 -4.69 -44.70 -6.21
C ARG A 539 -5.11 -44.70 -4.74
N ARG A 540 -5.07 -45.91 -4.16
CA ARG A 540 -5.08 -46.09 -2.70
C ARG A 540 -3.64 -46.06 -2.20
N TRP A 541 -3.31 -45.00 -1.50
CA TRP A 541 -2.04 -44.77 -0.82
C TRP A 541 -1.98 -45.50 0.52
N ARG A 542 -0.80 -45.98 0.87
CA ARG A 542 -0.47 -46.72 2.09
C ARG A 542 0.78 -46.12 2.70
N ASP A 543 0.95 -46.36 4.00
CA ASP A 543 2.19 -46.09 4.71
C ASP A 543 3.40 -46.69 3.97
N GLY A 544 4.42 -45.87 3.75
CA GLY A 544 5.65 -46.23 3.04
C GLY A 544 5.57 -46.19 1.51
N ASP A 545 4.42 -45.84 0.91
CA ASP A 545 4.37 -45.59 -0.54
C ASP A 545 5.27 -44.40 -0.90
N THR A 546 6.02 -44.54 -1.99
CA THR A 546 6.86 -43.46 -2.54
C THR A 546 6.45 -43.10 -3.96
N VAL A 547 6.65 -41.83 -4.30
CA VAL A 547 6.50 -41.28 -5.65
C VAL A 547 7.79 -40.57 -6.03
N ASP A 548 8.52 -41.15 -6.97
CA ASP A 548 9.72 -40.56 -7.55
C ASP A 548 9.33 -39.77 -8.79
N ILE A 549 9.81 -38.53 -8.87
CA ILE A 549 9.55 -37.59 -9.94
C ILE A 549 10.89 -37.17 -10.52
N ALA A 550 11.04 -37.25 -11.85
CA ALA A 550 12.21 -36.74 -12.56
C ALA A 550 11.78 -35.73 -13.62
N MET A 551 12.36 -34.54 -13.54
CA MET A 551 12.21 -33.38 -14.42
C MET A 551 13.61 -32.81 -14.74
N PRO A 552 14.35 -33.40 -15.69
CA PRO A 552 15.71 -32.98 -16.01
C PRO A 552 15.80 -31.46 -16.26
N LEU A 553 16.73 -30.80 -15.57
CA LEU A 553 17.02 -29.38 -15.76
C LEU A 553 17.76 -29.20 -17.09
N ARG A 554 17.37 -28.20 -17.86
CA ARG A 554 17.97 -27.86 -19.16
C ARG A 554 18.10 -26.35 -19.29
N LEU A 555 19.07 -25.92 -20.09
CA LEU A 555 19.15 -24.54 -20.51
C LEU A 555 18.01 -24.22 -21.49
N HIS A 556 17.39 -23.07 -21.30
CA HIS A 556 16.42 -22.50 -22.24
C HIS A 556 16.46 -20.98 -22.23
N THR A 557 15.92 -20.37 -23.28
CA THR A 557 15.87 -18.90 -23.42
C THR A 557 14.45 -18.43 -23.63
N GLU A 558 14.11 -17.30 -23.04
CA GLU A 558 12.87 -16.58 -23.32
C GLU A 558 13.23 -15.22 -23.94
N ALA A 559 12.58 -14.89 -25.05
CA ALA A 559 12.75 -13.59 -25.70
C ALA A 559 11.84 -12.52 -25.08
N ALA A 560 12.30 -11.26 -25.10
CA ALA A 560 11.46 -10.12 -24.80
C ALA A 560 10.30 -10.06 -25.79
N LEU A 561 9.11 -9.71 -25.30
CA LEU A 561 7.87 -9.77 -26.09
C LEU A 561 7.88 -8.80 -27.29
N ASP A 562 8.60 -7.69 -27.18
CA ASP A 562 8.73 -6.63 -28.17
C ASP A 562 9.99 -6.70 -29.02
N ASP A 563 10.98 -7.54 -28.66
CA ASP A 563 12.21 -7.71 -29.43
C ASP A 563 12.78 -9.14 -29.28
N PRO A 564 12.69 -10.00 -30.31
CA PRO A 564 13.13 -11.39 -30.24
C PRO A 564 14.66 -11.57 -30.13
N GLU A 565 15.45 -10.54 -30.47
CA GLU A 565 16.90 -10.55 -30.34
C GLU A 565 17.34 -10.36 -28.88
N ILE A 566 16.50 -9.74 -28.05
CA ILE A 566 16.77 -9.50 -26.64
C ILE A 566 16.19 -10.64 -25.81
N GLN A 567 17.03 -11.35 -25.07
CA GLN A 567 16.66 -12.61 -24.42
C GLN A 567 17.17 -12.71 -22.99
N SER A 568 16.53 -13.56 -22.21
CA SER A 568 17.01 -14.07 -20.93
C SER A 568 17.29 -15.57 -21.05
N VAL A 569 18.22 -16.07 -20.24
CA VAL A 569 18.57 -17.50 -20.18
C VAL A 569 18.25 -18.06 -18.81
N TYR A 570 17.79 -19.30 -18.79
CA TYR A 570 17.37 -20.01 -17.59
C TYR A 570 17.96 -21.41 -17.57
N PHE A 571 18.13 -21.96 -16.37
CA PHE A 571 18.38 -23.38 -16.15
C PHE A 571 17.24 -23.95 -15.30
N GLY A 572 16.35 -24.72 -15.92
CA GLY A 572 15.07 -25.10 -15.32
C GLY A 572 14.23 -23.86 -14.93
N PRO A 573 13.82 -23.69 -13.65
CA PRO A 573 13.04 -22.53 -13.20
C PRO A 573 13.88 -21.27 -12.90
N THR A 574 15.20 -21.38 -12.89
CA THR A 574 16.09 -20.32 -12.39
C THR A 574 16.62 -19.47 -13.53
N VAL A 575 16.40 -18.15 -13.47
CA VAL A 575 17.02 -17.19 -14.39
C VAL A 575 18.50 -17.05 -14.05
N LEU A 576 19.35 -17.06 -15.08
CA LEU A 576 20.78 -16.86 -14.94
C LEU A 576 21.14 -15.44 -15.39
N ALA A 577 21.76 -14.68 -14.49
CA ALA A 577 22.23 -13.34 -14.74
C ALA A 577 23.71 -13.35 -15.15
N ILE A 578 24.07 -12.53 -16.14
CA ILE A 578 25.46 -12.27 -16.50
C ILE A 578 26.07 -11.38 -15.42
N LYS A 579 27.12 -11.84 -14.75
CA LYS A 579 27.82 -11.08 -13.70
C LYS A 579 28.84 -10.15 -14.35
N HIS A 580 28.43 -8.91 -14.62
CA HIS A 580 29.23 -7.96 -15.37
C HIS A 580 28.78 -6.52 -15.15
N GLU A 581 29.76 -5.61 -15.14
CA GLU A 581 29.56 -4.15 -15.13
C GLU A 581 28.75 -3.65 -16.36
N PRO A 582 28.22 -2.42 -16.33
CA PRO A 582 27.62 -1.79 -17.52
C PRO A 582 28.56 -1.78 -18.72
N VAL A 583 28.03 -2.06 -19.92
CA VAL A 583 28.78 -1.99 -21.20
C VAL A 583 28.39 -0.78 -22.06
N GLY A 584 27.33 -0.06 -21.68
CA GLY A 584 26.81 1.11 -22.37
C GLY A 584 25.64 1.73 -21.61
N ASP A 585 25.11 2.84 -22.12
CA ASP A 585 24.18 3.71 -21.39
C ASP A 585 22.77 3.78 -22.00
N ASP A 586 22.52 3.04 -23.09
CA ASP A 586 21.23 2.94 -23.78
C ASP A 586 20.93 1.52 -24.27
N LEU A 587 19.73 1.29 -24.82
CA LEU A 587 19.33 -0.03 -25.31
C LEU A 587 20.22 -0.55 -26.45
N ALA A 588 20.77 0.34 -27.29
CA ALA A 588 21.56 -0.05 -28.46
C ALA A 588 22.95 -0.54 -28.07
N THR A 589 23.53 0.04 -27.01
CA THR A 589 24.92 -0.15 -26.59
C THR A 589 25.08 -0.85 -25.24
N GLY A 590 24.03 -0.89 -24.42
CA GLY A 590 24.09 -1.33 -23.02
C GLY A 590 23.81 -2.81 -22.80
N LEU A 591 23.39 -3.55 -23.82
CA LEU A 591 23.21 -5.00 -23.76
C LEU A 591 24.52 -5.72 -24.07
N VAL A 592 24.82 -6.77 -23.30
CA VAL A 592 25.87 -7.73 -23.68
C VAL A 592 25.40 -8.48 -24.91
N ASP A 593 26.28 -8.56 -25.89
CA ASP A 593 26.06 -9.31 -27.11
C ASP A 593 26.71 -10.70 -26.99
N LEU A 594 25.91 -11.76 -27.15
CA LEU A 594 26.40 -13.13 -27.07
C LEU A 594 26.28 -13.83 -28.42
N ALA A 595 27.37 -14.45 -28.86
CA ALA A 595 27.42 -15.31 -30.04
C ALA A 595 27.04 -16.77 -29.68
N VAL A 596 25.83 -16.96 -29.15
CA VAL A 596 25.32 -18.28 -28.75
C VAL A 596 24.32 -18.83 -29.77
N GLY A 597 24.57 -20.06 -30.24
CA GLY A 597 23.69 -20.76 -31.18
C GLY A 597 22.40 -21.29 -30.52
N GLU A 598 21.59 -22.01 -31.29
CA GLU A 598 20.38 -22.66 -30.76
C GLU A 598 20.69 -23.81 -29.79
N ASP A 599 21.85 -24.46 -29.94
CA ASP A 599 22.33 -25.49 -29.03
C ASP A 599 23.00 -24.85 -27.79
N LEU A 600 22.17 -24.48 -26.81
CA LEU A 600 22.63 -23.82 -25.58
C LEU A 600 23.57 -24.71 -24.76
N GLU A 601 23.35 -26.03 -24.77
CA GLU A 601 24.19 -26.98 -24.01
C GLU A 601 25.61 -27.07 -24.61
N ALA A 602 25.77 -26.79 -25.91
CA ALA A 602 27.08 -26.67 -26.54
C ALA A 602 27.74 -25.30 -26.29
N ALA A 603 26.95 -24.27 -26.00
CA ALA A 603 27.42 -22.89 -25.85
C ALA A 603 27.76 -22.50 -24.40
N PHE A 604 27.17 -23.17 -23.41
CA PHE A 604 27.35 -22.89 -21.98
C PHE A 604 28.13 -24.01 -21.30
N GLU A 605 29.25 -23.65 -20.67
CA GLU A 605 30.10 -24.58 -19.93
C GLU A 605 29.86 -24.44 -18.42
N PRO A 606 29.52 -25.52 -17.68
CA PRO A 606 29.39 -25.46 -16.23
C PRO A 606 30.70 -25.12 -15.54
N THR A 607 30.70 -24.26 -14.52
CA THR A 607 31.92 -23.86 -13.79
C THR A 607 32.33 -24.83 -12.68
N GLY A 608 31.47 -25.80 -12.36
CA GLY A 608 31.60 -26.70 -11.21
C GLY A 608 30.88 -26.21 -9.96
N GLU A 609 30.50 -24.93 -9.91
CA GLU A 609 29.56 -24.40 -8.92
C GLU A 609 28.11 -24.67 -9.37
N PRO A 610 27.18 -25.00 -8.44
CA PRO A 610 25.79 -25.26 -8.80
C PRO A 610 25.15 -24.07 -9.50
N LEU A 611 24.46 -24.34 -10.63
CA LEU A 611 23.76 -23.33 -11.45
C LEU A 611 24.65 -22.25 -12.07
N CYS A 612 25.97 -22.39 -12.01
CA CYS A 612 26.91 -21.43 -12.58
C CYS A 612 27.49 -21.95 -13.90
N PHE A 613 27.55 -21.06 -14.90
CA PHE A 613 28.02 -21.37 -16.24
C PHE A 613 28.92 -20.27 -16.78
N THR A 614 29.70 -20.58 -17.81
CA THR A 614 30.38 -19.60 -18.66
C THR A 614 29.96 -19.76 -20.10
N ALA A 615 29.70 -18.65 -20.80
CA ALA A 615 29.44 -18.65 -22.24
C ALA A 615 29.97 -17.35 -22.86
N ASP A 616 30.61 -17.47 -24.02
CA ASP A 616 31.19 -16.34 -24.78
C ASP A 616 32.09 -15.41 -23.91
N GLY A 617 32.81 -16.00 -22.95
CA GLY A 617 33.70 -15.26 -22.03
C GLY A 617 33.02 -14.60 -20.82
N TYR A 618 31.70 -14.72 -20.67
CA TYR A 618 30.95 -14.17 -19.53
C TYR A 618 30.55 -15.26 -18.52
N ALA A 619 30.48 -14.88 -17.25
CA ALA A 619 29.98 -15.73 -16.17
C ALA A 619 28.48 -15.53 -15.95
N PHE A 620 27.76 -16.63 -15.78
CA PHE A 620 26.33 -16.71 -15.54
C PHE A 620 26.08 -17.37 -14.19
N ALA A 621 25.22 -16.76 -13.37
CA ALA A 621 24.84 -17.31 -12.07
C ALA A 621 23.40 -16.93 -11.72
N PRO A 622 22.72 -17.66 -10.83
CA PRO A 622 21.42 -17.28 -10.32
C PRO A 622 21.39 -15.86 -9.75
N LEU A 623 20.25 -15.20 -9.87
CA LEU A 623 20.10 -13.83 -9.38
C LEU A 623 20.37 -13.71 -7.87
N HIS A 624 20.05 -14.72 -7.06
CA HIS A 624 20.28 -14.69 -5.61
C HIS A 624 21.76 -14.86 -5.20
N LEU A 625 22.68 -15.11 -6.13
CA LEU A 625 24.13 -15.06 -5.86
C LEU A 625 24.68 -13.69 -6.25
N GLY A 626 25.69 -13.19 -5.54
CA GLY A 626 26.29 -11.88 -5.81
C GLY A 626 25.32 -10.73 -5.52
N ASP A 627 25.04 -10.52 -4.23
CA ASP A 627 23.96 -9.66 -3.74
C ASP A 627 23.98 -8.26 -4.37
N GLU A 628 25.13 -7.59 -4.33
CA GLU A 628 25.33 -6.20 -4.79
C GLU A 628 26.04 -6.11 -6.15
N ASP A 629 26.48 -7.25 -6.70
CA ASP A 629 27.24 -7.27 -7.96
C ASP A 629 26.39 -6.77 -9.13
N PRO A 630 26.95 -5.94 -10.02
CA PRO A 630 26.31 -5.58 -11.28
C PRO A 630 25.98 -6.79 -12.14
N TYR A 631 24.78 -6.80 -12.71
CA TYR A 631 24.34 -7.92 -13.54
C TYR A 631 23.50 -7.52 -14.75
N HIS A 632 23.38 -8.44 -15.71
CA HIS A 632 22.51 -8.32 -16.88
C HIS A 632 21.56 -9.53 -16.91
N LEU A 633 20.24 -9.29 -16.84
CA LEU A 633 19.22 -10.34 -17.01
C LEU A 633 18.78 -10.50 -18.46
N TYR A 634 18.99 -9.46 -19.25
CA TYR A 634 18.72 -9.44 -20.68
C TYR A 634 20.02 -9.21 -21.44
N TRP A 635 20.18 -9.92 -22.55
CA TRP A 635 21.31 -9.84 -23.46
C TRP A 635 20.79 -9.90 -24.90
N ARG A 636 21.61 -9.50 -25.87
CA ARG A 636 21.25 -9.54 -27.29
C ARG A 636 21.94 -10.70 -27.98
N ARG A 637 21.15 -11.54 -28.65
CA ARG A 637 21.65 -12.65 -29.46
C ARG A 637 22.18 -12.12 -30.79
N ARG A 638 23.42 -12.50 -31.13
CA ARG A 638 24.08 -12.14 -32.40
C ARG A 638 24.02 -13.25 -33.45
#